data_AF-A0AAW4J606-F1
#
_entry.id   AF-A0AAW4J606-F1
#
_cell.length_a   1.000
_cell.length_b   1.000
_cell.length_c   1.000
_cell.angle_alpha   90.00
_cell.angle_beta   90.00
_cell.angle_gamma   90.00
#
_symmetry.space_group_name_H-M   'P 1'
#
loop_
_entity.id
_entity.type
_entity.pdbx_description
1 polymer ?
#
loop_
_entity_poly.entity_id
_entity_poly.type
_entity_poly.pdbx_seq_one_letter_code
_entity_poly.pdbx_strand_id
1 'polypeptide(L)'
;MNEFVINNRRYLGSKYSLIKDIQDSIDITQIRSVADIFGGTGVVGESFASKGKKVIINDILYSNTIIYKCFFGKGYFNKNKLLDYIKRYNSLNSNEIEENYFSINFAETYFNKSNCKKIGFIREDIENELKNNNINKREYYILITSLIYAIDKIANTVGHYDAYRENKEDLNKKFELIFPHIKEYKEEIKIYREDANELVKKINADLIYIDPPYNSRQYCDMYHLLENLAEWKKPNVYFKAKKMDRKHIKSKYSQKEAAEAFRDLIENIEAKFIIVSYNNTGNKGAERSKAKISDEDIINILKQKGDLKIVKKEYNMFTTGRSEIEDLNERLFICKVNKNKITIKKEVKSKNNKLFIKPPTNYTGSKYKQLEQMFKFFPNDIENRTFIDMFSGGLSVGINVNAKKIICNDKETSLIRLYRLFEKYSIDVIMKNIDRIIKKYKLSDVNLNGYEYYGCESSSGVGSYNKEKYTKLKNCYNNSEVNEEKDYMFFVLLIFAFNNQIRFNSKNEFNMPVGKRDFNKNIRKNLINTVEAIKRKNIEFLNKDFREIDIYSYKNPILYCDPPYILTNAAYNENGGWSEKDELDLLDKLKEFSDNGGEFILSNVLEHSKKKHNLLIEWIIKNKYNVIHINKNYKNSSYHKKDKKSESDEVLITNFI
;
A
#
# COMPACT_ATOMS: atom_id res chain seq x y z
N MET A 1 27.43 -39.68 -13.47
CA MET A 1 26.37 -39.58 -12.44
C MET A 1 25.54 -38.36 -12.79
N ASN A 2 24.21 -38.46 -12.78
CA ASN A 2 23.38 -37.28 -13.07
C ASN A 2 23.58 -36.25 -11.95
N GLU A 3 23.70 -34.97 -12.29
CA GLU A 3 23.70 -33.86 -11.35
C GLU A 3 22.55 -32.90 -11.71
N PHE A 4 22.04 -32.13 -10.76
CA PHE A 4 21.04 -31.09 -11.03
C PHE A 4 21.58 -29.69 -10.75
N VAL A 5 21.08 -28.71 -11.48
CA VAL A 5 21.39 -27.28 -11.34
C VAL A 5 20.25 -26.54 -10.64
N ILE A 6 20.54 -25.33 -10.16
CA ILE A 6 19.63 -24.55 -9.31
C ILE A 6 18.26 -24.24 -9.95
N ASN A 7 18.18 -24.18 -11.28
CA ASN A 7 16.94 -23.93 -12.01
C ASN A 7 16.08 -25.19 -12.26
N ASN A 8 16.54 -26.39 -11.86
CA ASN A 8 15.75 -27.62 -12.01
C ASN A 8 14.58 -27.74 -11.01
N ARG A 9 14.51 -26.87 -9.99
CA ARG A 9 13.42 -26.86 -9.02
C ARG A 9 12.13 -26.30 -9.62
N ARG A 10 11.00 -26.95 -9.35
CA ARG A 10 9.67 -26.41 -9.67
C ARG A 10 9.36 -25.30 -8.68
N TYR A 11 9.18 -24.09 -9.22
CA TYR A 11 8.86 -22.92 -8.42
C TYR A 11 7.97 -21.99 -9.22
N LEU A 12 6.76 -21.76 -8.72
CA LEU A 12 5.82 -20.78 -9.25
C LEU A 12 6.50 -19.42 -9.35
N GLY A 13 6.38 -18.77 -10.51
CA GLY A 13 6.93 -17.43 -10.74
C GLY A 13 8.43 -17.38 -11.01
N SER A 14 9.11 -18.53 -11.16
CA SER A 14 10.54 -18.58 -11.50
C SER A 14 10.87 -17.72 -12.73
N LYS A 15 11.92 -16.91 -12.62
CA LYS A 15 12.35 -15.94 -13.64
C LYS A 15 13.44 -16.46 -14.56
N TYR A 16 13.63 -17.78 -14.60
CA TYR A 16 14.63 -18.43 -15.44
C TYR A 16 14.51 -18.04 -16.93
N SER A 17 13.29 -18.00 -17.47
CA SER A 17 13.03 -17.60 -18.86
C SER A 17 13.29 -16.11 -19.13
N LEU A 18 13.30 -15.25 -18.10
CA LEU A 18 13.52 -13.80 -18.22
C LEU A 18 14.97 -13.38 -17.97
N ILE A 19 15.87 -14.28 -17.61
CA ILE A 19 17.25 -13.93 -17.25
C ILE A 19 17.92 -13.09 -18.35
N LYS A 20 17.77 -13.51 -19.61
CA LYS A 20 18.34 -12.78 -20.73
C LYS A 20 17.78 -11.36 -20.82
N ASP A 21 16.46 -11.21 -20.70
CA ASP A 21 15.80 -9.90 -20.76
C ASP A 21 16.19 -8.98 -19.61
N ILE A 22 16.30 -9.52 -18.39
CA ILE A 22 16.77 -8.78 -17.21
C ILE A 22 18.20 -8.28 -17.45
N GLN A 23 19.07 -9.14 -17.98
CA GLN A 23 20.47 -8.80 -18.24
C GLN A 23 20.63 -7.80 -19.39
N ASP A 24 19.84 -7.93 -20.45
CA ASP A 24 19.88 -7.05 -21.63
C ASP A 24 19.19 -5.70 -21.36
N SER A 25 18.38 -5.61 -20.30
CA SER A 25 17.66 -4.39 -19.93
C SER A 25 18.55 -3.24 -19.44
N ILE A 26 19.79 -3.56 -19.04
CA ILE A 26 20.78 -2.61 -18.54
C ILE A 26 22.17 -2.95 -19.08
N ASP A 27 23.03 -1.95 -19.14
CA ASP A 27 24.44 -2.20 -19.41
C ASP A 27 25.12 -2.76 -18.14
N ILE A 28 25.31 -4.08 -18.14
CA ILE A 28 25.90 -4.82 -17.02
C ILE A 28 27.35 -4.39 -16.70
N THR A 29 28.03 -3.64 -17.57
CA THR A 29 29.37 -3.12 -17.29
C THR A 29 29.33 -1.98 -16.26
N GLN A 30 28.18 -1.31 -16.09
CA GLN A 30 28.00 -0.19 -15.16
C GLN A 30 27.78 -0.61 -13.71
N ILE A 31 27.61 -1.92 -13.47
CA ILE A 31 27.32 -2.50 -12.17
C ILE A 31 28.42 -3.48 -11.74
N ARG A 32 28.81 -3.41 -10.47
CA ARG A 32 29.75 -4.35 -9.82
C ARG A 32 29.06 -5.26 -8.82
N SER A 33 27.93 -4.82 -8.25
CA SER A 33 27.15 -5.58 -7.28
C SER A 33 25.66 -5.62 -7.63
N VAL A 34 25.03 -6.76 -7.33
CA VAL A 34 23.60 -6.99 -7.54
C VAL A 34 22.99 -7.55 -6.26
N ALA A 35 21.80 -7.06 -5.90
CA ALA A 35 21.03 -7.57 -4.79
C ALA A 35 19.68 -8.10 -5.30
N ASP A 36 19.50 -9.41 -5.24
CA ASP A 36 18.25 -10.11 -5.49
C ASP A 36 17.53 -10.30 -4.16
N ILE A 37 16.64 -9.35 -3.83
CA ILE A 37 16.06 -9.25 -2.48
C ILE A 37 14.80 -10.13 -2.29
N PHE A 38 14.31 -10.72 -3.38
CA PHE A 38 13.24 -11.72 -3.42
C PHE A 38 13.70 -12.92 -4.24
N GLY A 39 14.73 -13.63 -3.75
CA GLY A 39 15.50 -14.59 -4.54
C GLY A 39 14.71 -15.77 -5.10
N GLY A 40 13.67 -16.27 -4.42
CA GLY A 40 12.88 -17.41 -4.86
C GLY A 40 13.72 -18.66 -5.15
N THR A 41 13.97 -18.93 -6.43
CA THR A 41 14.86 -20.03 -6.88
C THR A 41 16.34 -19.67 -6.83
N GLY A 42 16.67 -18.38 -6.81
CA GLY A 42 18.03 -17.84 -6.84
C GLY A 42 18.65 -17.77 -8.24
N VAL A 43 17.87 -18.02 -9.30
CA VAL A 43 18.37 -18.05 -10.67
C VAL A 43 18.80 -16.67 -11.19
N VAL A 44 18.15 -15.59 -10.73
CA VAL A 44 18.54 -14.23 -11.12
C VAL A 44 19.89 -13.88 -10.48
N GLY A 45 20.01 -14.07 -9.16
CA GLY A 45 21.29 -13.95 -8.45
C GLY A 45 22.42 -14.79 -9.07
N GLU A 46 22.19 -16.08 -9.35
CA GLU A 46 23.19 -16.97 -9.98
C GLU A 46 23.67 -16.42 -11.33
N SER A 47 22.75 -15.90 -12.14
CA SER A 47 23.06 -15.42 -13.48
C SER A 47 24.04 -14.23 -13.46
N PHE A 48 23.93 -13.35 -12.45
CA PHE A 48 24.86 -12.23 -12.26
C PHE A 48 26.17 -12.68 -11.62
N ALA A 49 26.14 -13.65 -10.69
CA ALA A 49 27.34 -14.23 -10.12
C ALA A 49 28.21 -14.92 -11.18
N SER A 50 27.59 -15.65 -12.10
CA SER A 50 28.25 -16.27 -13.27
C SER A 50 28.92 -15.26 -14.19
N LYS A 51 28.47 -13.99 -14.18
CA LYS A 51 29.08 -12.86 -14.88
C LYS A 51 30.11 -12.09 -14.03
N GLY A 52 30.56 -12.68 -12.92
CA GLY A 52 31.59 -12.12 -12.05
C GLY A 52 31.13 -10.91 -11.22
N LYS A 53 29.83 -10.78 -10.94
CA LYS A 53 29.30 -9.71 -10.07
C LYS A 53 29.27 -10.17 -8.61
N LYS A 54 29.44 -9.23 -7.68
CA LYS A 54 29.15 -9.46 -6.26
C LYS A 54 27.64 -9.58 -6.08
N VAL A 55 27.16 -10.65 -5.47
CA VAL A 55 25.71 -10.89 -5.33
C VAL A 55 25.30 -10.88 -3.88
N ILE A 56 24.19 -10.21 -3.58
CA ILE A 56 23.43 -10.35 -2.34
C ILE A 56 22.15 -11.06 -2.73
N ILE A 57 21.81 -12.14 -2.03
CA ILE A 57 20.56 -12.87 -2.24
C ILE A 57 19.80 -12.98 -0.92
N ASN A 58 18.50 -12.73 -0.95
CA ASN A 58 17.62 -12.78 0.21
C ASN A 58 16.33 -13.52 -0.09
N ASP A 59 15.82 -14.25 0.89
CA ASP A 59 14.45 -14.78 0.86
C ASP A 59 13.93 -14.96 2.29
N ILE A 60 12.62 -14.84 2.49
CA ILE A 60 12.00 -15.05 3.80
C ILE A 60 11.93 -16.54 4.18
N LEU A 61 11.86 -17.43 3.18
CA LEU A 61 11.74 -18.87 3.34
C LEU A 61 13.10 -19.51 3.66
N TYR A 62 13.14 -20.29 4.73
CA TYR A 62 14.32 -21.06 5.14
C TYR A 62 14.70 -22.12 4.11
N SER A 63 13.70 -22.77 3.52
CA SER A 63 13.92 -23.77 2.47
C SER A 63 14.70 -23.20 1.29
N ASN A 64 14.44 -21.96 0.89
CA ASN A 64 15.20 -21.25 -0.14
C ASN A 64 16.63 -20.92 0.36
N THR A 65 16.74 -20.48 1.61
CA THR A 65 18.05 -20.17 2.24
C THR A 65 18.99 -21.39 2.27
N ILE A 66 18.49 -22.59 2.58
CA ILE A 66 19.30 -23.82 2.55
C ILE A 66 19.82 -24.09 1.14
N ILE A 67 18.98 -23.92 0.12
CA ILE A 67 19.35 -24.10 -1.29
C ILE A 67 20.44 -23.09 -1.67
N TYR A 68 20.31 -21.83 -1.26
CA TYR A 68 21.35 -20.83 -1.48
C TYR A 68 22.66 -21.21 -0.78
N LYS A 69 22.60 -21.70 0.45
CA LYS A 69 23.80 -22.18 1.16
C LYS A 69 24.42 -23.40 0.48
N CYS A 70 23.63 -24.24 -0.18
CA CYS A 70 24.11 -25.36 -1.00
C CYS A 70 24.84 -24.90 -2.27
N PHE A 71 24.26 -24.00 -3.06
CA PHE A 71 24.83 -23.61 -4.36
C PHE A 71 25.87 -22.49 -4.26
N PHE A 72 25.74 -21.60 -3.27
CA PHE A 72 26.54 -20.37 -3.16
C PHE A 72 27.40 -20.32 -1.89
N GLY A 73 27.20 -21.22 -0.94
CA GLY A 73 27.95 -21.23 0.30
C GLY A 73 29.44 -21.47 0.08
N LYS A 74 30.28 -20.76 0.83
CA LYS A 74 31.72 -21.07 0.93
C LYS A 74 31.97 -22.14 2.00
N GLY A 75 33.16 -22.72 1.97
CA GLY A 75 33.61 -23.70 2.95
C GLY A 75 33.78 -25.11 2.36
N TYR A 76 34.57 -25.91 3.06
CA TYR A 76 34.92 -27.26 2.65
C TYR A 76 33.75 -28.24 2.76
N PHE A 77 33.64 -29.15 1.80
CA PHE A 77 32.81 -30.34 1.87
C PHE A 77 33.51 -31.51 1.17
N ASN A 78 33.28 -32.74 1.63
CA ASN A 78 33.83 -33.93 0.98
C ASN A 78 32.80 -34.52 0.00
N LYS A 79 33.06 -34.39 -1.31
CA LYS A 79 32.16 -34.89 -2.36
C LYS A 79 31.97 -36.41 -2.30
N ASN A 80 33.04 -37.18 -2.15
CA ASN A 80 32.96 -38.65 -2.14
C ASN A 80 32.12 -39.17 -0.98
N LYS A 81 32.35 -38.61 0.21
CA LYS A 81 31.54 -38.89 1.40
C LYS A 81 30.05 -38.59 1.17
N LEU A 82 29.72 -37.45 0.57
CA LEU A 82 28.34 -37.11 0.24
C LEU A 82 27.72 -38.06 -0.78
N LEU A 83 28.50 -38.53 -1.76
CA LEU A 83 28.06 -39.56 -2.71
C LEU A 83 27.78 -40.90 -2.02
N ASP A 84 28.59 -41.27 -1.02
CA ASP A 84 28.35 -42.48 -0.22
C ASP A 84 27.05 -42.37 0.59
N TYR A 85 26.78 -41.22 1.23
CA TYR A 85 25.49 -40.96 1.88
C TYR A 85 24.32 -41.07 0.89
N ILE A 86 24.42 -40.42 -0.28
CA ILE A 86 23.37 -40.48 -1.31
C ILE A 86 23.14 -41.92 -1.78
N LYS A 87 24.21 -42.70 -2.01
CA LYS A 87 24.12 -44.11 -2.39
C LYS A 87 23.42 -44.93 -1.30
N ARG A 88 23.82 -44.75 -0.03
CA ARG A 88 23.19 -45.40 1.14
C ARG A 88 21.71 -45.07 1.23
N TYR A 89 21.34 -43.81 1.09
CA TYR A 89 19.94 -43.37 1.15
C TYR A 89 19.10 -43.89 -0.02
N ASN A 90 19.67 -43.94 -1.23
CA ASN A 90 18.98 -44.49 -2.40
C ASN A 90 18.78 -46.01 -2.31
N SER A 91 19.64 -46.74 -1.59
CA SER A 91 19.51 -48.18 -1.36
C SER A 91 18.54 -48.57 -0.23
N LEU A 92 17.96 -47.62 0.50
CA LEU A 92 17.07 -47.92 1.62
C LEU A 92 15.85 -48.76 1.19
N ASN A 93 15.54 -49.79 1.96
CA ASN A 93 14.31 -50.56 1.84
C ASN A 93 13.23 -49.96 2.74
N SER A 94 12.13 -49.48 2.17
CA SER A 94 11.06 -48.83 2.95
C SER A 94 10.33 -49.78 3.90
N ASN A 95 10.40 -51.09 3.67
CA ASN A 95 9.72 -52.09 4.51
C ASN A 95 10.43 -52.26 5.86
N GLU A 96 11.72 -51.92 5.93
CA GLU A 96 12.56 -51.98 7.13
C GLU A 96 12.54 -50.68 7.94
N ILE A 97 11.87 -49.64 7.44
CA ILE A 97 11.79 -48.34 8.09
C ILE A 97 10.46 -48.25 8.87
N GLU A 98 10.55 -47.94 10.16
CA GLU A 98 9.39 -47.68 11.03
C GLU A 98 8.59 -46.45 10.57
N GLU A 99 7.34 -46.34 11.05
CA GLU A 99 6.56 -45.12 10.83
C GLU A 99 7.23 -43.92 11.50
N ASN A 100 7.23 -42.78 10.80
CA ASN A 100 7.84 -41.56 11.28
C ASN A 100 6.94 -40.36 11.01
N TYR A 101 7.36 -39.19 11.48
CA TYR A 101 6.58 -37.97 11.35
C TYR A 101 6.09 -37.71 9.90
N PHE A 102 6.90 -38.03 8.89
CA PHE A 102 6.55 -37.78 7.50
C PHE A 102 5.52 -38.80 6.98
N SER A 103 5.67 -40.09 7.30
CA SER A 103 4.72 -41.14 6.90
C SER A 103 3.38 -41.03 7.64
N ILE A 104 3.39 -40.60 8.90
CA ILE A 104 2.18 -40.37 9.69
C ILE A 104 1.37 -39.19 9.12
N ASN A 105 2.02 -38.11 8.71
CA ASN A 105 1.33 -36.86 8.38
C ASN A 105 1.06 -36.64 6.89
N PHE A 106 1.92 -37.16 5.99
CA PHE A 106 1.88 -36.84 4.56
C PHE A 106 1.74 -38.04 3.62
N ALA A 107 1.70 -39.28 4.12
CA ALA A 107 1.44 -40.44 3.27
C ALA A 107 0.07 -40.35 2.57
N GLU A 108 0.00 -40.87 1.35
CA GLU A 108 -1.19 -40.88 0.50
C GLU A 108 -1.74 -39.48 0.16
N THR A 109 -0.91 -38.44 0.33
CA THR A 109 -1.22 -37.07 -0.08
C THR A 109 -0.27 -36.63 -1.19
N TYR A 110 0.87 -36.04 -0.83
CA TYR A 110 1.92 -35.61 -1.76
C TYR A 110 2.78 -36.76 -2.25
N PHE A 111 2.93 -37.82 -1.45
CA PHE A 111 3.78 -38.98 -1.73
C PHE A 111 3.11 -40.27 -1.24
N ASN A 112 3.49 -41.40 -1.82
CA ASN A 112 3.10 -42.71 -1.28
C ASN A 112 3.75 -42.97 0.08
N LYS A 113 3.19 -43.94 0.82
CA LYS A 113 3.69 -44.29 2.17
C LYS A 113 5.16 -44.70 2.21
N SER A 114 5.63 -45.49 1.24
CA SER A 114 7.03 -45.95 1.13
C SER A 114 8.01 -44.79 1.01
N ASN A 115 7.72 -43.83 0.13
CA ASN A 115 8.51 -42.62 -0.07
C ASN A 115 8.50 -41.74 1.18
N CYS A 116 7.34 -41.56 1.85
CA CYS A 116 7.30 -40.81 3.10
C CYS A 116 8.18 -41.43 4.20
N LYS A 117 8.19 -42.76 4.35
CA LYS A 117 9.08 -43.44 5.29
C LYS A 117 10.55 -43.12 5.00
N LYS A 118 10.97 -43.23 3.74
CA LYS A 118 12.33 -42.88 3.30
C LYS A 118 12.67 -41.42 3.57
N ILE A 119 11.80 -40.48 3.18
CA ILE A 119 12.01 -39.04 3.38
C ILE A 119 12.21 -38.72 4.87
N GLY A 120 11.33 -39.25 5.73
CA GLY A 120 11.43 -39.03 7.16
C GLY A 120 12.69 -39.62 7.79
N PHE A 121 13.06 -40.84 7.41
CA PHE A 121 14.29 -41.48 7.87
C PHE A 121 15.53 -40.69 7.43
N ILE A 122 15.65 -40.38 6.13
CA ILE A 122 16.81 -39.68 5.57
C ILE A 122 16.97 -38.31 6.24
N ARG A 123 15.87 -37.58 6.43
CA ARG A 123 15.95 -36.27 7.06
C ARG A 123 16.33 -36.35 8.54
N GLU A 124 15.84 -37.35 9.29
CA GLU A 124 16.26 -37.59 10.67
C GLU A 124 17.74 -37.97 10.76
N ASP A 125 18.18 -38.87 9.90
CA ASP A 125 19.56 -39.34 9.84
C ASP A 125 20.51 -38.17 9.53
N ILE A 126 20.22 -37.32 8.54
CA ILE A 126 21.02 -36.10 8.26
C ILE A 126 21.14 -35.19 9.50
N GLU A 127 20.07 -35.07 10.31
CA GLU A 127 20.12 -34.28 11.55
C GLU A 127 21.07 -34.90 12.58
N ASN A 128 21.02 -36.22 12.73
CA ASN A 128 21.86 -36.96 13.67
C ASN A 128 23.33 -36.96 13.23
N GLU A 129 23.60 -37.13 11.94
CA GLU A 129 24.95 -37.06 11.38
C GLU A 129 25.58 -35.68 11.61
N LEU A 130 24.79 -34.59 11.52
CA LEU A 130 25.27 -33.25 11.87
C LEU A 130 25.52 -33.11 13.38
N LYS A 131 24.60 -33.57 14.24
CA LYS A 131 24.74 -33.52 15.71
C LYS A 131 25.95 -34.32 16.21
N ASN A 132 26.23 -35.45 15.57
CA ASN A 132 27.37 -36.31 15.89
C ASN A 132 28.68 -35.82 15.28
N ASN A 133 28.67 -34.66 14.58
CA ASN A 133 29.82 -34.11 13.86
C ASN A 133 30.37 -35.01 12.74
N ASN A 134 29.58 -36.00 12.30
CA ASN A 134 29.93 -36.85 11.17
C ASN A 134 29.87 -36.09 9.86
N ILE A 135 29.01 -35.08 9.73
CA ILE A 135 28.99 -34.14 8.60
C ILE A 135 29.11 -32.70 9.09
N ASN A 136 29.73 -31.85 8.27
CA ASN A 136 29.80 -30.42 8.57
C ASN A 136 28.55 -29.66 8.08
N LYS A 137 28.41 -28.38 8.44
CA LYS A 137 27.26 -27.55 8.02
C LYS A 137 27.11 -27.44 6.49
N ARG A 138 28.22 -27.39 5.74
CA ARG A 138 28.19 -27.30 4.27
C ARG A 138 27.65 -28.60 3.67
N GLU A 139 28.13 -29.74 4.15
CA GLU A 139 27.67 -31.08 3.80
C GLU A 139 26.18 -31.27 4.13
N TYR A 140 25.74 -30.82 5.31
CA TYR A 140 24.34 -30.79 5.70
C TYR A 140 23.46 -30.05 4.68
N TYR A 141 23.81 -28.81 4.32
CA TYR A 141 23.01 -28.05 3.35
C TYR A 141 22.92 -28.74 1.98
N ILE A 142 23.98 -29.45 1.57
CA ILE A 142 24.01 -30.20 0.31
C ILE A 142 23.04 -31.39 0.35
N LEU A 143 23.08 -32.19 1.42
CA LEU A 143 22.18 -33.35 1.58
C LEU A 143 20.71 -32.91 1.68
N ILE A 144 20.41 -31.87 2.46
CA ILE A 144 19.05 -31.34 2.57
C ILE A 144 18.56 -30.80 1.21
N THR A 145 19.42 -30.11 0.46
CA THR A 145 19.07 -29.60 -0.87
C THR A 145 18.81 -30.76 -1.85
N SER A 146 19.64 -31.80 -1.85
CA SER A 146 19.40 -33.03 -2.62
C SER A 146 18.04 -33.64 -2.27
N LEU A 147 17.70 -33.73 -0.99
CA LEU A 147 16.41 -34.24 -0.55
C LEU A 147 15.24 -33.36 -1.02
N ILE A 148 15.34 -32.03 -0.90
CA ILE A 148 14.32 -31.08 -1.38
C ILE A 148 14.05 -31.29 -2.88
N TYR A 149 15.09 -31.38 -3.71
CA TYR A 149 14.94 -31.57 -5.15
C TYR A 149 14.38 -32.95 -5.49
N ALA A 150 14.79 -33.99 -4.76
CA ALA A 150 14.24 -35.34 -4.92
C ALA A 150 12.73 -35.36 -4.66
N ILE A 151 12.27 -34.77 -3.54
CA ILE A 151 10.85 -34.75 -3.22
C ILE A 151 10.05 -33.85 -4.16
N ASP A 152 10.61 -32.72 -4.59
CA ASP A 152 9.94 -31.82 -5.52
C ASP A 152 9.74 -32.49 -6.88
N LYS A 153 10.62 -33.41 -7.31
CA LYS A 153 10.45 -34.17 -8.56
C LYS A 153 9.33 -35.20 -8.50
N ILE A 154 9.13 -35.85 -7.35
CA ILE A 154 8.16 -36.94 -7.19
C ILE A 154 6.80 -36.49 -6.64
N ALA A 155 6.67 -35.25 -6.17
CA ALA A 155 5.45 -34.76 -5.54
C ALA A 155 4.23 -34.83 -6.48
N ASN A 156 3.12 -35.35 -5.95
CA ASN A 156 1.80 -35.40 -6.60
C ASN A 156 1.09 -34.02 -6.53
N THR A 157 1.68 -33.03 -7.20
CA THR A 157 1.18 -31.64 -7.20
C THR A 157 1.23 -31.02 -8.59
N VAL A 158 0.65 -29.82 -8.72
CA VAL A 158 0.75 -28.96 -9.91
C VAL A 158 1.99 -28.05 -9.86
N GLY A 159 3.03 -28.40 -9.11
CA GLY A 159 4.25 -27.60 -8.94
C GLY A 159 4.31 -26.76 -7.66
N HIS A 160 3.39 -26.98 -6.71
CA HIS A 160 3.41 -26.38 -5.37
C HIS A 160 2.59 -27.22 -4.37
N TYR A 161 2.79 -27.03 -3.07
CA TYR A 161 2.19 -27.83 -2.00
C TYR A 161 0.89 -27.26 -1.41
N ASP A 162 0.34 -26.18 -1.97
CA ASP A 162 -0.95 -25.62 -1.52
C ASP A 162 -2.13 -26.62 -1.64
N ALA A 163 -2.01 -27.59 -2.57
CA ALA A 163 -2.91 -28.73 -2.77
C ALA A 163 -2.15 -29.91 -3.41
N TYR A 164 -2.69 -31.12 -3.31
CA TYR A 164 -2.25 -32.31 -4.04
C TYR A 164 -3.36 -32.82 -4.97
N ARG A 165 -3.01 -33.58 -6.01
CA ARG A 165 -3.99 -34.10 -6.97
C ARG A 165 -4.70 -35.32 -6.39
N GLU A 166 -6.01 -35.46 -6.66
CA GLU A 166 -6.77 -36.65 -6.22
C GLU A 166 -6.43 -37.89 -7.06
N ASN A 167 -6.04 -37.70 -8.33
CA ASN A 167 -5.47 -38.76 -9.15
C ASN A 167 -4.14 -39.23 -8.53
N LYS A 168 -4.06 -40.53 -8.23
CA LYS A 168 -2.93 -41.18 -7.57
C LYS A 168 -1.83 -41.66 -8.53
N GLU A 169 -1.99 -41.48 -9.85
CA GLU A 169 -1.01 -41.93 -10.87
C GLU A 169 0.43 -41.42 -10.60
N ASP A 170 0.57 -40.18 -10.14
CA ASP A 170 1.87 -39.56 -9.83
C ASP A 170 2.53 -40.10 -8.54
N LEU A 171 1.81 -40.87 -7.70
CA LEU A 171 2.35 -41.43 -6.46
C LEU A 171 3.34 -42.59 -6.70
N ASN A 172 3.39 -43.13 -7.91
CA ASN A 172 4.29 -44.24 -8.27
C ASN A 172 5.70 -43.79 -8.68
N LYS A 173 5.99 -42.47 -8.63
CA LYS A 173 7.31 -41.94 -8.98
C LYS A 173 8.38 -42.46 -8.01
N LYS A 174 9.47 -42.97 -8.60
CA LYS A 174 10.64 -43.46 -7.86
C LYS A 174 11.38 -42.30 -7.21
N PHE A 175 11.57 -42.40 -5.89
CA PHE A 175 12.40 -41.50 -5.11
C PHE A 175 13.89 -41.76 -5.36
N GLU A 176 14.65 -40.69 -5.61
CA GLU A 176 16.10 -40.75 -5.84
C GLU A 176 16.75 -39.43 -5.44
N LEU A 177 17.74 -39.48 -4.54
CA LEU A 177 18.64 -38.38 -4.24
C LEU A 177 19.71 -38.28 -5.31
N ILE A 178 20.03 -37.04 -5.67
CA ILE A 178 20.98 -36.71 -6.73
C ILE A 178 21.94 -35.64 -6.19
N PHE A 179 23.22 -35.73 -6.53
CA PHE A 179 24.19 -34.72 -6.11
C PHE A 179 23.97 -33.40 -6.90
N PRO A 180 23.93 -32.22 -6.25
CA PRO A 180 23.80 -30.95 -6.96
C PRO A 180 25.10 -30.58 -7.70
N HIS A 181 24.97 -29.99 -8.88
CA HIS A 181 26.09 -29.39 -9.59
C HIS A 181 26.49 -28.05 -8.93
N ILE A 182 27.46 -28.09 -8.02
CA ILE A 182 27.94 -26.92 -7.28
C ILE A 182 29.06 -26.25 -8.07
N LYS A 183 28.85 -24.99 -8.45
CA LYS A 183 29.84 -24.17 -9.15
C LYS A 183 30.65 -23.33 -8.16
N GLU A 184 31.87 -22.99 -8.55
CA GLU A 184 32.63 -21.92 -7.90
C GLU A 184 32.37 -20.59 -8.60
N TYR A 185 32.25 -19.52 -7.82
CA TYR A 185 32.05 -18.17 -8.32
C TYR A 185 33.25 -17.31 -7.96
N LYS A 186 33.63 -16.43 -8.88
CA LYS A 186 34.77 -15.52 -8.70
C LYS A 186 34.59 -14.58 -7.51
N GLU A 187 33.38 -14.07 -7.32
CA GLU A 187 33.03 -13.13 -6.25
C GLU A 187 32.19 -13.81 -5.18
N GLU A 188 32.23 -13.27 -3.96
CA GLU A 188 31.40 -13.76 -2.87
C GLU A 188 29.92 -13.44 -3.06
N ILE A 189 29.08 -14.43 -2.78
CA ILE A 189 27.63 -14.29 -2.71
C ILE A 189 27.20 -14.23 -1.25
N LYS A 190 26.62 -13.10 -0.83
CA LYS A 190 26.08 -12.92 0.52
C LYS A 190 24.64 -13.40 0.58
N ILE A 191 24.31 -14.22 1.57
CA ILE A 191 23.00 -14.86 1.71
C ILE A 191 22.32 -14.36 2.98
N TYR A 192 21.12 -13.82 2.85
CA TYR A 192 20.27 -13.32 3.95
C TYR A 192 18.93 -14.05 4.01
N ARG A 193 18.32 -14.05 5.20
CA ARG A 193 16.94 -14.49 5.46
C ARG A 193 16.24 -13.43 6.30
N GLU A 194 15.91 -12.31 5.67
CA GLU A 194 15.29 -11.15 6.31
C GLU A 194 14.08 -10.64 5.52
N ASP A 195 13.23 -9.87 6.16
CA ASP A 195 12.23 -9.07 5.46
C ASP A 195 12.95 -8.12 4.50
N ALA A 196 12.53 -8.10 3.22
CA ALA A 196 13.21 -7.33 2.19
C ALA A 196 13.24 -5.83 2.50
N ASN A 197 12.18 -5.27 3.11
CA ASN A 197 12.11 -3.87 3.50
C ASN A 197 13.10 -3.53 4.62
N GLU A 198 13.38 -4.47 5.51
CA GLU A 198 14.39 -4.30 6.56
C GLU A 198 15.81 -4.51 6.04
N LEU A 199 15.99 -5.43 5.11
CA LEU A 199 17.30 -5.71 4.53
C LEU A 199 17.83 -4.53 3.71
N VAL A 200 17.01 -3.91 2.86
CA VAL A 200 17.46 -2.79 2.00
C VAL A 200 17.99 -1.59 2.78
N LYS A 201 17.59 -1.43 4.05
CA LYS A 201 18.10 -0.39 4.96
C LYS A 201 19.54 -0.65 5.42
N LYS A 202 20.07 -1.87 5.23
CA LYS A 202 21.35 -2.35 5.74
C LYS A 202 22.35 -2.71 4.64
N ILE A 203 21.91 -2.77 3.38
CA ILE A 203 22.72 -3.21 2.25
C ILE A 203 22.80 -2.13 1.16
N ASN A 204 23.91 -2.13 0.44
CA ASN A 204 24.12 -1.29 -0.73
C ASN A 204 24.51 -2.17 -1.93
N ALA A 205 23.91 -1.93 -3.08
CA ALA A 205 24.23 -2.63 -4.33
C ALA A 205 24.09 -1.69 -5.53
N ASP A 206 24.85 -1.90 -6.60
CA ASP A 206 24.70 -1.10 -7.81
C ASP A 206 23.34 -1.35 -8.50
N LEU A 207 22.87 -2.61 -8.48
CA LEU A 207 21.56 -3.02 -8.97
C LEU A 207 20.76 -3.72 -7.85
N ILE A 208 19.51 -3.33 -7.66
CA ILE A 208 18.54 -4.06 -6.83
C ILE A 208 17.47 -4.67 -7.75
N TYR A 209 17.33 -5.99 -7.71
CA TYR A 209 16.30 -6.74 -8.44
C TYR A 209 15.14 -7.11 -7.49
N ILE A 210 13.91 -6.85 -7.93
CA ILE A 210 12.70 -6.93 -7.12
C ILE A 210 11.65 -7.77 -7.85
N ASP A 211 11.28 -8.90 -7.28
CA ASP A 211 10.22 -9.79 -7.76
C ASP A 211 9.32 -10.22 -6.58
N PRO A 212 8.50 -9.30 -6.05
CA PRO A 212 7.73 -9.54 -4.84
C PRO A 212 6.54 -10.45 -5.16
N PRO A 213 5.98 -11.16 -4.16
CA PRO A 213 4.74 -11.90 -4.39
C PRO A 213 3.60 -10.90 -4.65
N TYR A 214 3.04 -10.93 -5.87
CA TYR A 214 2.18 -9.87 -6.38
C TYR A 214 0.68 -10.11 -6.22
N ASN A 215 0.25 -11.31 -5.83
CA ASN A 215 -1.17 -11.64 -5.64
C ASN A 215 -1.44 -12.11 -4.20
N SER A 216 -2.68 -12.50 -3.89
CA SER A 216 -3.03 -12.89 -2.52
C SER A 216 -2.48 -14.27 -2.11
N ARG A 217 -1.74 -14.97 -3.00
CA ARG A 217 -1.13 -16.26 -2.69
C ARG A 217 0.13 -16.01 -1.87
N GLN A 218 0.11 -16.54 -0.66
CA GLN A 218 1.24 -16.48 0.26
C GLN A 218 2.21 -17.62 -0.10
N TYR A 219 3.46 -17.31 -0.42
CA TYR A 219 4.46 -18.35 -0.74
C TYR A 219 4.73 -19.29 0.44
N CYS A 220 4.64 -18.79 1.68
CA CYS A 220 4.68 -19.63 2.88
C CYS A 220 3.54 -20.67 2.90
N ASP A 221 2.41 -20.40 2.25
CA ASP A 221 1.30 -21.33 2.12
C ASP A 221 1.56 -22.38 1.05
N MET A 222 2.19 -21.97 -0.04
CA MET A 222 2.45 -22.81 -1.21
C MET A 222 3.62 -23.76 -1.02
N TYR A 223 4.62 -23.39 -0.22
CA TYR A 223 5.84 -24.18 0.01
C TYR A 223 5.98 -24.67 1.45
N HIS A 224 4.87 -24.71 2.20
CA HIS A 224 4.83 -25.09 3.61
C HIS A 224 5.50 -26.44 3.90
N LEU A 225 5.34 -27.43 3.02
CA LEU A 225 5.95 -28.75 3.19
C LEU A 225 7.48 -28.70 3.07
N LEU A 226 8.01 -27.92 2.12
CA LEU A 226 9.46 -27.75 1.95
C LEU A 226 10.05 -26.95 3.12
N GLU A 227 9.32 -25.95 3.61
CA GLU A 227 9.72 -25.18 4.78
C GLU A 227 9.81 -26.07 6.03
N ASN A 228 8.82 -26.94 6.23
CA ASN A 228 8.84 -27.91 7.32
C ASN A 228 9.97 -28.94 7.18
N LEU A 229 10.22 -29.45 5.98
CA LEU A 229 11.34 -30.37 5.73
C LEU A 229 12.70 -29.72 6.06
N ALA A 230 12.85 -28.44 5.70
CA ALA A 230 14.05 -27.66 5.96
C ALA A 230 14.23 -27.37 7.46
N GLU A 231 13.22 -26.83 8.15
CA GLU A 231 13.30 -26.48 9.57
C GLU A 231 13.28 -27.68 10.52
N TRP A 232 12.61 -28.77 10.10
CA TRP A 232 12.51 -30.04 10.82
C TRP A 232 11.98 -29.97 12.26
N LYS A 233 11.08 -29.01 12.53
CA LYS A 233 10.45 -28.82 13.83
C LYS A 233 9.29 -29.79 14.12
N LYS A 234 8.86 -30.59 13.13
CA LYS A 234 7.80 -31.60 13.25
C LYS A 234 6.48 -31.08 13.89
N PRO A 235 5.93 -29.92 13.45
CA PRO A 235 4.71 -29.35 14.03
C PRO A 235 3.47 -30.19 13.72
N ASN A 236 2.38 -29.95 14.45
CA ASN A 236 1.08 -30.50 14.07
C ASN A 236 0.61 -29.96 12.71
N VAL A 237 -0.07 -30.80 11.94
CA VAL A 237 -0.62 -30.45 10.61
C VAL A 237 -2.14 -30.35 10.63
N TYR A 238 -2.68 -29.44 9.83
CA TYR A 238 -4.09 -29.10 9.80
C TYR A 238 -4.66 -29.11 8.37
N PHE A 239 -5.98 -29.26 8.27
CA PHE A 239 -6.74 -29.26 7.01
C PHE A 239 -6.37 -30.38 6.03
N LYS A 240 -7.13 -30.50 4.93
CA LYS A 240 -6.91 -31.53 3.89
C LYS A 240 -5.49 -31.47 3.31
N ALA A 241 -4.95 -30.26 3.09
CA ALA A 241 -3.61 -30.02 2.54
C ALA A 241 -2.46 -30.07 3.60
N LYS A 242 -2.70 -30.61 4.81
CA LYS A 242 -1.65 -30.85 5.83
C LYS A 242 -0.76 -29.63 6.14
N LYS A 243 -1.38 -28.46 6.28
CA LYS A 243 -0.72 -27.16 6.48
C LYS A 243 -0.31 -26.95 7.95
N MET A 244 0.74 -26.17 8.20
CA MET A 244 1.22 -25.80 9.53
C MET A 244 0.98 -24.31 9.85
N ASP A 245 1.16 -23.91 11.12
CA ASP A 245 1.17 -22.48 11.48
C ASP A 245 2.41 -21.77 10.89
N ARG A 246 2.14 -20.61 10.31
CA ARG A 246 3.06 -19.82 9.48
C ARG A 246 2.74 -18.33 9.52
N LYS A 247 1.95 -17.88 10.50
CA LYS A 247 1.58 -16.47 10.65
C LYS A 247 2.80 -15.54 10.67
N HIS A 248 3.92 -16.01 11.22
CA HIS A 248 5.17 -15.27 11.37
C HIS A 248 5.96 -15.02 10.07
N ILE A 249 5.65 -15.71 8.97
CA ILE A 249 6.35 -15.58 7.67
C ILE A 249 5.42 -15.15 6.52
N LYS A 250 4.24 -14.61 6.84
CA LYS A 250 3.33 -14.07 5.82
C LYS A 250 3.86 -12.75 5.25
N SER A 251 3.84 -12.62 3.93
CA SER A 251 4.31 -11.41 3.25
C SER A 251 3.23 -10.34 3.19
N LYS A 252 3.61 -9.09 3.53
CA LYS A 252 2.78 -7.88 3.36
C LYS A 252 2.43 -7.61 1.88
N TYR A 253 3.29 -8.05 0.96
CA TYR A 253 3.08 -7.91 -0.49
C TYR A 253 1.91 -8.74 -1.03
N SER A 254 1.51 -9.78 -0.29
CA SER A 254 0.32 -10.59 -0.59
C SER A 254 -0.93 -10.15 0.21
N GLN A 255 -0.86 -9.02 0.91
CA GLN A 255 -1.92 -8.45 1.73
C GLN A 255 -2.40 -7.10 1.16
N LYS A 256 -3.25 -6.37 1.91
CA LYS A 256 -3.86 -5.11 1.45
C LYS A 256 -2.90 -3.91 1.52
N GLU A 257 -1.78 -4.10 2.22
CA GLU A 257 -0.68 -3.19 2.49
C GLU A 257 0.41 -3.23 1.40
N ALA A 258 0.28 -4.09 0.38
CA ALA A 258 1.32 -4.35 -0.61
C ALA A 258 1.90 -3.09 -1.28
N ALA A 259 1.04 -2.15 -1.69
CA ALA A 259 1.49 -0.90 -2.33
C ALA A 259 2.25 0.03 -1.36
N GLU A 260 1.94 -0.04 -0.06
CA GLU A 260 2.64 0.72 0.98
C GLU A 260 3.98 0.09 1.30
N ALA A 261 4.02 -1.24 1.46
CA ALA A 261 5.26 -1.99 1.62
C ALA A 261 6.21 -1.76 0.44
N PHE A 262 5.69 -1.76 -0.80
CA PHE A 262 6.50 -1.48 -1.99
C PHE A 262 7.03 -0.04 -2.00
N ARG A 263 6.24 0.94 -1.55
CA ARG A 263 6.71 2.33 -1.43
C ARG A 263 7.88 2.44 -0.44
N ASP A 264 7.70 1.91 0.77
CA ASP A 264 8.73 1.90 1.81
C ASP A 264 10.01 1.20 1.32
N LEU A 265 9.87 0.10 0.57
CA LEU A 265 11.01 -0.60 -0.03
C LEU A 265 11.78 0.31 -1.00
N ILE A 266 11.10 0.91 -1.99
CA ILE A 266 11.75 1.74 -3.02
C ILE A 266 12.37 3.00 -2.40
N GLU A 267 11.73 3.60 -1.40
CA GLU A 267 12.25 4.79 -0.72
C GLU A 267 13.58 4.51 -0.02
N ASN A 268 13.71 3.37 0.65
CA ASN A 268 14.91 3.00 1.41
C ASN A 268 16.04 2.36 0.58
N ILE A 269 15.81 2.02 -0.70
CA ILE A 269 16.86 1.44 -1.55
C ILE A 269 17.95 2.47 -1.90
N GLU A 270 19.22 2.11 -1.67
CA GLU A 270 20.40 2.82 -2.17
C GLU A 270 21.06 2.01 -3.29
N ALA A 271 20.78 2.38 -4.54
CA ALA A 271 21.34 1.71 -5.73
C ALA A 271 21.49 2.66 -6.92
N LYS A 272 22.22 2.24 -7.96
CA LYS A 272 22.25 2.96 -9.26
C LYS A 272 21.04 2.57 -10.12
N PHE A 273 20.63 1.30 -10.06
CA PHE A 273 19.54 0.75 -10.84
C PHE A 273 18.60 -0.06 -9.96
N ILE A 274 17.31 0.01 -10.25
CA ILE A 274 16.28 -0.85 -9.69
C ILE A 274 15.56 -1.52 -10.86
N ILE A 275 15.45 -2.85 -10.83
CA ILE A 275 14.65 -3.60 -11.79
C ILE A 275 13.53 -4.30 -11.03
N VAL A 276 12.29 -4.06 -11.44
CA VAL A 276 11.11 -4.72 -10.89
C VAL A 276 10.47 -5.59 -11.96
N SER A 277 10.35 -6.89 -11.69
CA SER A 277 9.55 -7.80 -12.51
C SER A 277 8.14 -7.85 -11.97
N TYR A 278 7.14 -7.60 -12.82
CA TYR A 278 5.75 -7.59 -12.40
C TYR A 278 4.82 -7.98 -13.56
N ASN A 279 3.95 -8.96 -13.33
CA ASN A 279 2.97 -9.39 -14.32
C ASN A 279 1.69 -8.55 -14.27
N ASN A 280 0.96 -8.47 -15.39
CA ASN A 280 -0.34 -7.81 -15.44
C ASN A 280 -1.50 -8.79 -15.16
N THR A 281 -1.46 -9.54 -14.06
CA THR A 281 -2.65 -10.28 -13.60
C THR A 281 -3.65 -9.27 -13.05
N GLY A 282 -4.32 -8.54 -13.94
CA GLY A 282 -5.35 -7.56 -13.63
C GLY A 282 -6.60 -8.20 -13.00
N ASN A 283 -7.76 -7.54 -13.12
CA ASN A 283 -9.04 -8.01 -12.57
C ASN A 283 -9.55 -9.37 -13.11
N LYS A 284 -8.78 -10.05 -13.96
CA LYS A 284 -9.14 -11.33 -14.59
C LYS A 284 -8.50 -12.49 -13.84
N GLY A 285 -9.34 -13.45 -13.43
CA GLY A 285 -8.99 -14.61 -12.60
C GLY A 285 -9.73 -14.62 -11.26
N ALA A 286 -9.69 -15.75 -10.55
CA ALA A 286 -10.25 -15.88 -9.21
C ALA A 286 -9.69 -14.77 -8.27
N GLU A 287 -10.45 -14.36 -7.25
CA GLU A 287 -10.10 -13.26 -6.33
C GLU A 287 -8.67 -13.32 -5.77
N ARG A 288 -8.13 -14.55 -5.62
CA ARG A 288 -6.77 -14.81 -5.14
C ARG A 288 -5.64 -14.49 -6.12
N SER A 289 -5.94 -14.43 -7.42
CA SER A 289 -4.95 -14.18 -8.48
C SER A 289 -4.82 -12.69 -8.83
N LYS A 290 -5.68 -11.81 -8.30
CA LYS A 290 -5.62 -10.37 -8.55
C LYS A 290 -4.34 -9.76 -7.99
N ALA A 291 -3.66 -8.96 -8.80
CA ALA A 291 -2.53 -8.14 -8.39
C ALA A 291 -2.89 -7.23 -7.19
N LYS A 292 -2.00 -7.16 -6.19
CA LYS A 292 -2.17 -6.33 -4.98
C LYS A 292 -1.57 -4.94 -5.11
N ILE A 293 -0.75 -4.71 -6.13
CA ILE A 293 -0.13 -3.43 -6.45
C ILE A 293 -0.56 -3.08 -7.88
N SER A 294 -1.12 -1.89 -8.09
CA SER A 294 -1.49 -1.46 -9.44
C SER A 294 -0.26 -1.01 -10.23
N ASP A 295 -0.33 -1.07 -11.56
CA ASP A 295 0.71 -0.51 -12.43
C ASP A 295 0.96 0.96 -12.14
N GLU A 296 -0.13 1.71 -11.91
CA GLU A 296 -0.07 3.12 -11.56
C GLU A 296 0.72 3.32 -10.27
N ASP A 297 0.51 2.49 -9.24
CA ASP A 297 1.29 2.54 -8.01
C ASP A 297 2.78 2.27 -8.27
N ILE A 298 3.13 1.21 -9.01
CA ILE A 298 4.52 0.86 -9.32
C ILE A 298 5.21 1.99 -10.09
N ILE A 299 4.55 2.49 -11.14
CA ILE A 299 5.06 3.57 -11.99
C ILE A 299 5.26 4.85 -11.16
N ASN A 300 4.26 5.23 -10.38
CA ASN A 300 4.31 6.45 -9.56
C ASN A 300 5.42 6.38 -8.52
N ILE A 301 5.59 5.24 -7.86
CA ILE A 301 6.63 5.04 -6.83
C ILE A 301 8.03 5.05 -7.47
N LEU A 302 8.25 4.30 -8.56
CA LEU A 302 9.56 4.24 -9.21
C LEU A 302 9.97 5.57 -9.87
N LYS A 303 9.04 6.31 -10.48
CA LYS A 303 9.30 7.65 -11.04
C LYS A 303 9.71 8.67 -9.99
N GLN A 304 9.30 8.49 -8.73
CA GLN A 304 9.77 9.35 -7.64
C GLN A 304 11.26 9.11 -7.33
N LYS A 305 11.73 7.86 -7.49
CA LYS A 305 13.11 7.46 -7.21
C LYS A 305 14.09 7.80 -8.34
N GLY A 306 13.66 7.74 -9.59
CA GLY A 306 14.53 7.98 -10.74
C GLY A 306 13.84 7.85 -12.09
N ASP A 307 14.66 7.81 -13.15
CA ASP A 307 14.19 7.75 -14.53
C ASP A 307 13.72 6.33 -14.86
N LEU A 308 12.43 6.20 -15.20
CA LEU A 308 11.78 4.91 -15.41
C LEU A 308 11.60 4.57 -16.89
N LYS A 309 12.08 3.40 -17.29
CA LYS A 309 11.80 2.71 -18.55
C LYS A 309 10.98 1.45 -18.29
N ILE A 310 9.99 1.17 -19.12
CA ILE A 310 9.15 -0.03 -19.00
C ILE A 310 9.30 -0.87 -20.27
N VAL A 311 9.61 -2.16 -20.11
CA VAL A 311 9.66 -3.14 -21.21
C VAL A 311 8.52 -4.13 -21.00
N LYS A 312 7.63 -4.27 -21.99
CA LYS A 312 6.53 -5.23 -21.98
C LYS A 312 6.89 -6.45 -22.83
N LYS A 313 6.56 -7.66 -22.35
CA LYS A 313 6.60 -8.89 -23.15
C LYS A 313 5.36 -9.75 -22.92
N GLU A 314 4.87 -10.34 -24.00
CA GLU A 314 3.85 -11.38 -23.99
C GLU A 314 4.39 -12.62 -23.28
N TYR A 315 3.66 -13.13 -22.29
CA TYR A 315 4.06 -14.31 -21.53
C TYR A 315 2.92 -15.32 -21.41
N ASN A 316 3.14 -16.54 -21.88
CA ASN A 316 2.22 -17.65 -21.68
C ASN A 316 2.42 -18.25 -20.28
N MET A 317 1.48 -18.00 -19.36
CA MET A 317 1.51 -18.58 -18.01
C MET A 317 1.22 -20.08 -18.04
N PHE A 318 1.83 -20.85 -17.11
CA PHE A 318 1.48 -22.25 -16.87
C PHE A 318 0.06 -22.31 -16.25
N THR A 319 -0.95 -22.70 -17.03
CA THR A 319 -2.34 -22.80 -16.59
C THR A 319 -2.64 -24.20 -16.05
N THR A 320 -3.40 -24.30 -14.96
CA THR A 320 -3.85 -25.58 -14.38
C THR A 320 -5.11 -26.12 -15.08
N GLY A 321 -5.25 -25.91 -16.40
CA GLY A 321 -6.25 -26.58 -17.23
C GLY A 321 -7.70 -26.05 -17.21
N ARG A 322 -7.97 -24.83 -16.71
CA ARG A 322 -9.30 -24.18 -16.89
C ARG A 322 -9.17 -22.67 -17.03
N SER A 323 -8.84 -22.23 -18.24
CA SER A 323 -9.04 -20.90 -18.87
C SER A 323 -7.82 -20.50 -19.70
N GLU A 324 -8.04 -20.30 -21.00
CA GLU A 324 -7.17 -19.48 -21.85
C GLU A 324 -7.41 -18.03 -21.45
N ILE A 325 -6.40 -17.39 -20.86
CA ILE A 325 -6.45 -15.97 -20.57
C ILE A 325 -5.55 -15.30 -21.62
N GLU A 326 -6.18 -14.81 -22.69
CA GLU A 326 -5.51 -13.91 -23.64
C GLU A 326 -5.07 -12.63 -22.91
N ASP A 327 -3.83 -12.19 -23.21
CA ASP A 327 -3.24 -10.88 -22.85
C ASP A 327 -2.56 -10.73 -21.46
N LEU A 328 -1.96 -11.81 -20.93
CA LEU A 328 -1.06 -11.74 -19.77
C LEU A 328 0.37 -11.35 -20.20
N ASN A 329 0.80 -10.14 -19.82
CA ASN A 329 2.13 -9.64 -20.13
C ASN A 329 3.00 -9.55 -18.86
N GLU A 330 4.20 -10.12 -18.91
CA GLU A 330 5.26 -9.91 -17.93
C GLU A 330 6.00 -8.61 -18.28
N ARG A 331 6.32 -7.79 -17.28
CA ARG A 331 6.89 -6.47 -17.51
C ARG A 331 8.07 -6.22 -16.60
N LEU A 332 9.09 -5.60 -17.18
CA LEU A 332 10.27 -5.14 -16.48
C LEU A 332 10.20 -3.61 -16.35
N PHE A 333 10.15 -3.13 -15.11
CA PHE A 333 10.26 -1.73 -14.77
C PHE A 333 11.70 -1.45 -14.38
N ILE A 334 12.41 -0.66 -15.19
CA ILE A 334 13.83 -0.38 -15.05
C ILE A 334 13.97 1.08 -14.64
N CYS A 335 14.38 1.33 -13.40
CA CYS A 335 14.57 2.66 -12.85
C CYS A 335 16.06 2.96 -12.68
N LYS A 336 16.55 4.01 -13.35
CA LYS A 336 17.88 4.58 -13.11
C LYS A 336 17.78 5.62 -12.00
N VAL A 337 18.40 5.36 -10.86
CA VAL A 337 18.26 6.18 -9.66
C VAL A 337 19.03 7.50 -9.83
N ASN A 338 18.34 8.61 -9.58
CA ASN A 338 18.93 9.95 -9.72
C ASN A 338 19.74 10.30 -8.47
N LYS A 339 21.07 10.15 -8.53
CA LYS A 339 22.01 10.43 -7.42
C LYS A 339 21.95 11.87 -6.88
N ASN A 340 21.42 12.83 -7.65
CA ASN A 340 21.29 14.22 -7.25
C ASN A 340 19.99 14.53 -6.46
N LYS A 341 19.12 13.55 -6.24
CA LYS A 341 18.17 13.62 -5.12
C LYS A 341 18.92 13.15 -3.88
N ILE A 342 19.68 14.06 -3.28
CA ILE A 342 20.08 13.95 -1.88
C ILE A 342 18.84 13.47 -1.13
N THR A 343 18.95 12.36 -0.41
CA THR A 343 18.02 11.97 0.64
C THR A 343 18.07 13.06 1.69
N ILE A 344 17.39 14.19 1.44
CA ILE A 344 17.08 15.14 2.48
C ILE A 344 16.10 14.38 3.37
N LYS A 345 16.60 13.84 4.49
CA LYS A 345 15.75 13.63 5.66
C LYS A 345 15.04 14.97 5.90
N LYS A 346 13.76 15.03 5.50
CA LYS A 346 12.88 16.21 5.50
C LYS A 346 13.30 17.34 4.55
N GLU A 347 12.76 17.35 3.34
CA GLU A 347 11.78 18.37 2.92
C GLU A 347 11.34 18.11 1.48
N VAL A 348 10.02 18.06 1.30
CA VAL A 348 9.36 17.77 0.03
C VAL A 348 9.37 19.04 -0.83
N LYS A 349 10.12 19.03 -1.95
CA LYS A 349 9.89 19.89 -3.12
C LYS A 349 10.00 19.03 -4.40
N SER A 350 8.87 18.57 -4.95
CA SER A 350 8.16 18.96 -6.21
C SER A 350 8.98 18.78 -7.50
N LYS A 351 8.53 18.16 -8.61
CA LYS A 351 7.33 18.29 -9.48
C LYS A 351 7.21 17.00 -10.34
N ASN A 352 6.13 16.53 -10.96
CA ASN A 352 4.72 16.89 -11.10
C ASN A 352 3.92 15.60 -11.40
N ASN A 353 3.26 15.08 -10.38
CA ASN A 353 1.90 14.52 -10.40
C ASN A 353 1.46 14.70 -8.95
N LYS A 354 1.12 15.95 -8.57
CA LYS A 354 0.73 16.27 -7.19
C LYS A 354 -0.56 15.52 -6.89
N LEU A 355 -0.45 14.37 -6.21
CA LEU A 355 -1.61 13.75 -5.58
C LEU A 355 -1.98 14.67 -4.40
N PHE A 356 -2.95 15.56 -4.62
CA PHE A 356 -3.47 16.39 -3.53
C PHE A 356 -3.98 15.49 -2.41
N ILE A 357 -3.76 15.92 -1.17
CA ILE A 357 -4.22 15.24 0.04
C ILE A 357 -5.73 15.42 0.15
N LYS A 358 -6.46 14.30 0.03
CA LYS A 358 -7.91 14.28 0.18
C LYS A 358 -8.27 14.19 1.66
N PRO A 359 -9.10 15.11 2.20
CA PRO A 359 -9.61 15.01 3.56
C PRO A 359 -10.36 13.68 3.83
N PRO A 360 -10.41 13.22 5.10
CA PRO A 360 -11.02 11.93 5.44
C PRO A 360 -12.53 11.89 5.16
N THR A 361 -13.20 13.02 5.32
CA THR A 361 -14.64 13.16 5.14
C THR A 361 -14.95 14.04 3.95
N ASN A 362 -16.11 13.79 3.32
CA ASN A 362 -16.61 14.72 2.33
C ASN A 362 -17.04 16.02 3.03
N TYR A 363 -16.79 17.15 2.37
CA TYR A 363 -17.25 18.46 2.84
C TYR A 363 -17.97 19.18 1.69
N THR A 364 -19.16 19.71 1.96
CA THR A 364 -19.94 20.46 0.96
C THR A 364 -19.16 21.70 0.55
N GLY A 365 -19.02 21.94 -0.76
CA GLY A 365 -18.24 23.08 -1.28
C GLY A 365 -16.73 22.82 -1.39
N SER A 366 -16.23 21.66 -0.96
CA SER A 366 -14.77 21.36 -0.99
C SER A 366 -14.15 21.60 -2.36
N LYS A 367 -13.02 22.32 -2.34
CA LYS A 367 -12.22 22.67 -3.52
C LYS A 367 -11.26 21.59 -3.98
N TYR A 368 -11.29 20.41 -3.36
CA TYR A 368 -10.34 19.32 -3.65
C TYR A 368 -10.23 18.98 -5.16
N LYS A 369 -11.35 19.01 -5.89
CA LYS A 369 -11.38 18.72 -7.33
C LYS A 369 -10.91 19.89 -8.19
N GLN A 370 -10.94 21.12 -7.67
CA GLN A 370 -10.51 22.32 -8.38
C GLN A 370 -9.05 22.71 -8.06
N LEU A 371 -8.40 22.09 -7.06
CA LEU A 371 -7.04 22.46 -6.62
C LEU A 371 -6.02 22.56 -7.77
N GLU A 372 -6.07 21.64 -8.74
CA GLU A 372 -5.14 21.66 -9.87
C GLU A 372 -5.32 22.91 -10.75
N GLN A 373 -6.57 23.35 -10.96
CA GLN A 373 -6.86 24.56 -11.73
C GLN A 373 -6.51 25.79 -10.90
N MET A 374 -6.95 25.83 -9.63
CA MET A 374 -6.81 27.00 -8.76
C MET A 374 -5.35 27.32 -8.45
N PHE A 375 -4.53 26.32 -8.13
CA PHE A 375 -3.15 26.55 -7.69
C PHE A 375 -2.22 27.09 -8.78
N LYS A 376 -2.66 27.10 -10.06
CA LYS A 376 -1.93 27.75 -11.16
C LYS A 376 -1.95 29.27 -11.04
N PHE A 377 -2.93 29.81 -10.30
CA PHE A 377 -3.15 31.24 -10.13
C PHE A 377 -2.76 31.73 -8.73
N PHE A 378 -2.11 30.87 -7.94
CA PHE A 378 -1.58 31.27 -6.65
C PHE A 378 -0.19 31.92 -6.87
N PRO A 379 0.22 32.92 -6.07
CA PRO A 379 1.50 33.61 -6.27
C PRO A 379 2.70 32.65 -6.27
N ASN A 380 3.68 32.92 -7.12
CA ASN A 380 4.89 32.09 -7.25
C ASN A 380 5.74 32.06 -5.97
N ASP A 381 5.65 33.10 -5.14
CA ASP A 381 6.39 33.25 -3.89
C ASP A 381 5.64 32.72 -2.66
N ILE A 382 4.48 32.07 -2.83
CA ILE A 382 3.59 31.61 -1.75
C ILE A 382 4.30 30.74 -0.69
N GLU A 383 5.36 30.02 -1.08
CA GLU A 383 6.17 29.22 -0.15
C GLU A 383 6.88 30.04 0.93
N ASN A 384 7.04 31.35 0.73
CA ASN A 384 7.67 32.26 1.67
C ASN A 384 6.66 33.08 2.49
N ARG A 385 5.35 32.85 2.29
CA ARG A 385 4.27 33.67 2.84
C ARG A 385 3.52 32.98 3.98
N THR A 386 2.72 33.77 4.69
CA THR A 386 1.69 33.25 5.59
C THR A 386 0.39 33.12 4.80
N PHE A 387 -0.04 31.89 4.51
CA PHE A 387 -1.31 31.64 3.82
C PHE A 387 -2.44 31.52 4.84
N ILE A 388 -3.46 32.37 4.71
CA ILE A 388 -4.60 32.40 5.63
C ILE A 388 -5.83 31.90 4.89
N ASP A 389 -6.23 30.66 5.18
CA ASP A 389 -7.47 30.03 4.74
C ASP A 389 -8.59 30.46 5.70
N MET A 390 -9.31 31.53 5.35
CA MET A 390 -10.29 32.19 6.22
C MET A 390 -11.52 31.31 6.52
N PHE A 391 -11.82 30.38 5.59
CA PHE A 391 -12.98 29.49 5.61
C PHE A 391 -12.54 28.06 5.27
N SER A 392 -11.67 27.52 6.12
CA SER A 392 -10.91 26.30 5.84
C SER A 392 -11.78 25.05 5.66
N GLY A 393 -13.00 25.03 6.23
CA GLY A 393 -13.96 23.97 6.05
C GLY A 393 -13.32 22.59 6.22
N GLY A 394 -13.53 21.72 5.23
CA GLY A 394 -12.93 20.38 5.21
C GLY A 394 -11.40 20.30 5.04
N LEU A 395 -10.65 21.40 5.14
CA LEU A 395 -9.19 21.54 4.96
C LEU A 395 -8.66 21.26 3.56
N SER A 396 -9.50 21.21 2.51
CA SER A 396 -9.02 20.84 1.18
C SER A 396 -7.97 21.80 0.60
N VAL A 397 -8.01 23.09 0.93
CA VAL A 397 -7.07 24.10 0.39
C VAL A 397 -5.87 24.26 1.32
N GLY A 398 -6.09 24.67 2.58
CA GLY A 398 -5.03 24.86 3.56
C GLY A 398 -4.09 23.64 3.72
N ILE A 399 -4.58 22.41 3.68
CA ILE A 399 -3.67 21.24 3.80
C ILE A 399 -2.82 20.99 2.54
N ASN A 400 -3.22 21.54 1.40
CA ASN A 400 -2.58 21.28 0.10
C ASN A 400 -1.68 22.43 -0.36
N VAL A 401 -1.88 23.65 0.13
CA VAL A 401 -0.97 24.77 -0.16
C VAL A 401 0.41 24.52 0.44
N ASN A 402 1.45 25.03 -0.22
CA ASN A 402 2.82 24.96 0.27
C ASN A 402 3.27 26.38 0.65
N ALA A 403 2.97 26.79 1.88
CA ALA A 403 3.32 28.10 2.44
C ALA A 403 4.20 27.94 3.68
N LYS A 404 4.94 29.00 4.04
CA LYS A 404 5.83 29.01 5.21
C LYS A 404 5.07 28.81 6.52
N LYS A 405 3.89 29.41 6.61
CA LYS A 405 2.91 29.23 7.68
C LYS A 405 1.53 29.18 7.06
N ILE A 406 0.68 28.30 7.57
CA ILE A 406 -0.69 28.12 7.10
C ILE A 406 -1.61 28.39 8.30
N ILE A 407 -2.55 29.31 8.15
CA ILE A 407 -3.60 29.57 9.14
C ILE A 407 -4.89 29.00 8.56
N CYS A 408 -5.48 28.03 9.24
CA CYS A 408 -6.77 27.44 8.87
C CYS A 408 -7.82 27.91 9.88
N ASN A 409 -8.69 28.82 9.47
CA ASN A 409 -9.79 29.30 10.29
C ASN A 409 -11.13 28.67 9.87
N ASP A 410 -12.00 28.36 10.82
CA ASP A 410 -13.41 28.08 10.54
C ASP A 410 -14.28 28.43 11.75
N LYS A 411 -15.53 28.84 11.53
CA LYS A 411 -16.49 29.11 12.62
C LYS A 411 -17.02 27.84 13.28
N GLU A 412 -17.00 26.71 12.57
CA GLU A 412 -17.48 25.42 13.09
C GLU A 412 -16.54 24.85 14.17
N THR A 413 -16.86 25.14 15.44
CA THR A 413 -16.04 24.78 16.60
C THR A 413 -15.74 23.28 16.69
N SER A 414 -16.70 22.40 16.39
CA SER A 414 -16.46 20.95 16.45
C SER A 414 -15.43 20.48 15.42
N LEU A 415 -15.34 21.15 14.27
CA LEU A 415 -14.38 20.84 13.22
C LEU A 415 -12.97 21.29 13.60
N ILE A 416 -12.83 22.50 14.13
CA ILE A 416 -11.52 23.01 14.58
C ILE A 416 -10.97 22.20 15.77
N ARG A 417 -11.83 21.81 16.72
CA ARG A 417 -11.43 20.90 17.81
C ARG A 417 -10.94 19.55 17.28
N LEU A 418 -11.60 19.00 16.26
CA LEU A 418 -11.17 17.78 15.60
C LEU A 418 -9.78 17.93 14.95
N TYR A 419 -9.50 19.06 14.30
CA TYR A 419 -8.19 19.30 13.69
C TYR A 419 -7.07 19.48 14.73
N ARG A 420 -7.35 20.17 15.84
CA ARG A 420 -6.42 20.24 16.98
C ARG A 420 -6.17 18.87 17.61
N LEU A 421 -7.18 17.99 17.64
CA LEU A 421 -7.03 16.60 18.06
C LEU A 421 -6.08 15.84 17.11
N PHE A 422 -6.22 16.02 15.79
CA PHE A 422 -5.33 15.43 14.78
C PHE A 422 -3.88 15.95 14.88
N GLU A 423 -3.72 17.22 15.20
CA GLU A 423 -2.41 17.82 15.48
C GLU A 423 -1.76 17.21 16.73
N LYS A 424 -2.53 17.12 17.83
CA LYS A 424 -2.07 16.68 19.15
C LYS A 424 -1.63 15.22 19.19
N TYR A 425 -2.39 14.29 18.62
CA TYR A 425 -2.18 12.84 18.81
C TYR A 425 -1.52 12.15 17.61
N SER A 426 -0.81 11.04 17.85
CA SER A 426 -0.31 10.20 16.76
C SER A 426 -1.44 9.46 16.03
N ILE A 427 -1.20 9.07 14.79
CA ILE A 427 -2.20 8.37 13.98
C ILE A 427 -2.65 7.05 14.64
N ASP A 428 -1.74 6.34 15.31
CA ASP A 428 -2.07 5.10 16.04
C ASP A 428 -3.03 5.35 17.21
N VAL A 429 -2.82 6.43 17.96
CA VAL A 429 -3.70 6.83 19.07
C VAL A 429 -5.08 7.23 18.54
N ILE A 430 -5.11 7.97 17.44
CA ILE A 430 -6.35 8.41 16.79
C ILE A 430 -7.14 7.20 16.29
N MET A 431 -6.50 6.30 15.53
CA MET A 431 -7.11 5.07 15.01
C MET A 431 -7.63 4.18 16.14
N LYS A 432 -6.82 3.96 17.18
CA LYS A 432 -7.21 3.16 18.35
C LYS A 432 -8.47 3.70 19.04
N ASN A 433 -8.59 5.02 19.19
CA ASN A 433 -9.78 5.63 19.81
C ASN A 433 -11.01 5.56 18.91
N ILE A 434 -10.86 5.77 17.60
CA ILE A 434 -11.94 5.60 16.63
C ILE A 434 -12.45 4.16 16.64
N ASP A 435 -11.56 3.18 16.51
CA ASP A 435 -11.92 1.77 16.49
C ASP A 435 -12.52 1.33 17.85
N ARG A 436 -12.06 1.90 18.97
CA ARG A 436 -12.69 1.70 20.29
C ARG A 436 -14.13 2.19 20.32
N ILE A 437 -14.43 3.37 19.80
CA ILE A 437 -15.81 3.90 19.74
C ILE A 437 -16.67 3.05 18.81
N ILE A 438 -16.17 2.71 17.61
CA ILE A 438 -16.88 1.83 16.67
C ILE A 438 -17.25 0.50 17.35
N LYS A 439 -16.30 -0.11 18.06
CA LYS A 439 -16.53 -1.36 18.81
C LYS A 439 -17.52 -1.17 19.97
N LYS A 440 -17.38 -0.08 20.76
CA LYS A 440 -18.25 0.23 21.92
C LYS A 440 -19.72 0.35 21.50
N TYR A 441 -20.00 1.05 20.41
CA TYR A 441 -21.37 1.22 19.90
C TYR A 441 -21.79 0.12 18.91
N LYS A 442 -20.93 -0.88 18.67
CA LYS A 442 -21.15 -2.01 17.75
C LYS A 442 -21.44 -1.58 16.30
N LEU A 443 -20.90 -0.44 15.88
CA LEU A 443 -21.00 0.03 14.50
C LEU A 443 -20.27 -0.92 13.55
N SER A 444 -20.64 -0.91 12.28
CA SER A 444 -20.01 -1.79 11.28
C SER A 444 -18.55 -1.43 11.00
N ASP A 445 -17.77 -2.45 10.63
CA ASP A 445 -16.44 -2.34 10.03
C ASP A 445 -16.35 -3.33 8.86
N VAL A 446 -16.79 -2.88 7.68
CA VAL A 446 -16.80 -3.70 6.45
C VAL A 446 -15.41 -4.10 5.98
N ASN A 447 -14.35 -3.39 6.41
CA ASN A 447 -12.99 -3.81 6.04
C ASN A 447 -12.57 -5.10 6.76
N LEU A 448 -13.14 -5.35 7.94
CA LEU A 448 -12.84 -6.53 8.73
C LEU A 448 -13.76 -7.70 8.37
N ASN A 449 -15.07 -7.43 8.27
CA ASN A 449 -16.08 -8.49 8.20
C ASN A 449 -16.81 -8.60 6.84
N GLY A 450 -16.60 -7.65 5.93
CA GLY A 450 -17.35 -7.58 4.67
C GLY A 450 -18.80 -7.12 4.85
N TYR A 451 -19.51 -6.89 3.73
CA TYR A 451 -20.90 -6.43 3.75
C TYR A 451 -21.90 -7.53 4.15
N GLU A 452 -21.65 -8.77 3.71
CA GLU A 452 -22.51 -9.95 3.97
C GLU A 452 -22.70 -10.22 5.47
N TYR A 453 -21.64 -10.07 6.26
CA TYR A 453 -21.70 -10.22 7.73
C TYR A 453 -22.72 -9.28 8.39
N TYR A 454 -22.97 -8.12 7.78
CA TYR A 454 -23.93 -7.12 8.27
C TYR A 454 -25.31 -7.26 7.62
N GLY A 455 -25.55 -8.30 6.80
CA GLY A 455 -26.78 -8.47 6.03
C GLY A 455 -27.01 -7.33 5.04
N CYS A 456 -25.92 -6.77 4.50
CA CYS A 456 -25.94 -5.61 3.62
C CYS A 456 -25.19 -5.92 2.30
N GLU A 457 -25.35 -5.05 1.30
CA GLU A 457 -24.59 -5.11 0.06
C GLU A 457 -23.77 -3.83 -0.12
N SER A 458 -22.76 -3.87 -1.00
CA SER A 458 -21.96 -2.68 -1.30
C SER A 458 -22.77 -1.54 -1.95
N SER A 459 -23.84 -1.88 -2.67
CA SER A 459 -24.76 -0.95 -3.36
C SER A 459 -25.67 -0.18 -2.37
N SER A 460 -26.24 -0.89 -1.40
CA SER A 460 -27.12 -0.36 -0.36
C SER A 460 -26.34 0.24 0.81
N GLY A 461 -25.12 -0.24 1.04
CA GLY A 461 -24.26 0.15 2.15
C GLY A 461 -24.73 -0.39 3.50
N VAL A 462 -24.14 0.11 4.58
CA VAL A 462 -24.34 -0.41 5.95
C VAL A 462 -25.27 0.47 6.82
N GLY A 463 -26.04 1.35 6.19
CA GLY A 463 -26.89 2.31 6.89
C GLY A 463 -28.02 1.66 7.70
N SER A 464 -28.65 0.62 7.13
CA SER A 464 -29.70 -0.15 7.81
C SER A 464 -29.18 -0.81 9.09
N TYR A 465 -28.05 -1.51 8.99
CA TYR A 465 -27.38 -2.14 10.14
C TYR A 465 -27.01 -1.12 11.22
N ASN A 466 -26.50 0.05 10.82
CA ASN A 466 -25.99 1.06 11.75
C ASN A 466 -27.07 1.96 12.39
N LYS A 467 -28.30 2.00 11.86
CA LYS A 467 -29.31 3.01 12.22
C LYS A 467 -29.53 3.20 13.73
N GLU A 468 -29.82 2.14 14.46
CA GLU A 468 -30.04 2.22 15.92
C GLU A 468 -28.76 2.54 16.69
N LYS A 469 -27.64 1.94 16.25
CA LYS A 469 -26.32 2.03 16.90
C LYS A 469 -25.74 3.44 16.78
N TYR A 470 -25.85 4.01 15.59
CA TYR A 470 -25.55 5.39 15.27
C TYR A 470 -26.43 6.35 16.08
N THR A 471 -27.73 6.05 16.22
CA THR A 471 -28.63 6.88 17.04
C THR A 471 -28.20 6.90 18.51
N LYS A 472 -27.76 5.75 19.06
CA LYS A 472 -27.18 5.67 20.41
C LYS A 472 -25.91 6.52 20.56
N LEU A 473 -24.97 6.42 19.60
CA LEU A 473 -23.77 7.26 19.59
C LEU A 473 -24.11 8.76 19.50
N LYS A 474 -25.06 9.12 18.63
CA LYS A 474 -25.51 10.50 18.44
C LYS A 474 -26.12 11.10 19.71
N ASN A 475 -26.98 10.34 20.38
CA ASN A 475 -27.57 10.77 21.65
C ASN A 475 -26.49 10.92 22.73
N CYS A 476 -25.51 10.02 22.78
CA CYS A 476 -24.40 10.15 23.71
C CYS A 476 -23.56 11.41 23.43
N TYR A 477 -23.20 11.67 22.17
CA TYR A 477 -22.49 12.87 21.76
C TYR A 477 -23.24 14.16 22.15
N ASN A 478 -24.55 14.24 21.87
CA ASN A 478 -25.35 15.42 22.16
C ASN A 478 -25.42 15.70 23.67
N ASN A 479 -25.47 14.67 24.51
CA ASN A 479 -25.52 14.81 25.97
C ASN A 479 -24.15 14.84 26.67
N SER A 480 -23.04 14.74 25.93
CA SER A 480 -21.69 14.75 26.52
C SER A 480 -21.15 16.16 26.71
N GLU A 481 -20.32 16.35 27.74
CA GLU A 481 -19.54 17.57 27.91
C GLU A 481 -18.44 17.72 26.84
N VAL A 482 -17.96 18.94 26.64
CA VAL A 482 -16.89 19.30 25.70
C VAL A 482 -15.57 18.72 26.20
N ASN A 483 -15.16 17.59 25.64
CA ASN A 483 -13.85 16.95 25.89
C ASN A 483 -13.36 16.17 24.65
N GLU A 484 -12.18 15.56 24.74
CA GLU A 484 -11.58 14.81 23.62
C GLU A 484 -12.40 13.57 23.24
N GLU A 485 -13.07 12.91 24.19
CA GLU A 485 -13.98 11.80 23.86
C GLU A 485 -15.13 12.29 22.98
N LYS A 486 -15.68 13.47 23.26
CA LYS A 486 -16.69 14.12 22.42
C LYS A 486 -16.18 14.44 21.02
N ASP A 487 -14.91 14.81 20.87
CA ASP A 487 -14.30 15.05 19.55
C ASP A 487 -14.08 13.76 18.75
N TYR A 488 -13.65 12.67 19.40
CA TYR A 488 -13.59 11.36 18.76
C TYR A 488 -14.99 10.85 18.36
N MET A 489 -15.99 11.03 19.23
CA MET A 489 -17.38 10.69 18.92
C MET A 489 -17.91 11.51 17.74
N PHE A 490 -17.59 12.82 17.68
CA PHE A 490 -17.94 13.68 16.55
C PHE A 490 -17.39 13.14 15.24
N PHE A 491 -16.12 12.74 15.20
CA PHE A 491 -15.52 12.21 13.99
C PHE A 491 -16.15 10.88 13.54
N VAL A 492 -16.43 9.98 14.48
CA VAL A 492 -17.15 8.73 14.16
C VAL A 492 -18.56 9.03 13.66
N LEU A 493 -19.29 9.95 14.29
CA LEU A 493 -20.59 10.39 13.79
C LEU A 493 -20.48 10.95 12.38
N LEU A 494 -19.49 11.80 12.11
CA LEU A 494 -19.27 12.40 10.81
C LEU A 494 -19.01 11.34 9.73
N ILE A 495 -18.22 10.31 10.01
CA ILE A 495 -17.94 9.20 9.09
C ILE A 495 -19.23 8.44 8.72
N PHE A 496 -20.07 8.17 9.72
CA PHE A 496 -21.29 7.38 9.57
C PHE A 496 -22.52 8.21 9.21
N ALA A 497 -22.44 9.54 9.21
CA ALA A 497 -23.54 10.43 8.85
C ALA A 497 -23.82 10.40 7.34
N PHE A 498 -25.07 10.70 6.98
CA PHE A 498 -25.49 10.85 5.59
C PHE A 498 -24.60 11.88 4.86
N ASN A 499 -23.90 11.42 3.81
CA ASN A 499 -22.94 12.18 3.02
C ASN A 499 -21.80 12.87 3.80
N ASN A 500 -21.52 12.45 5.03
CA ASN A 500 -20.56 13.11 5.92
C ASN A 500 -20.86 14.60 6.17
N GLN A 501 -22.14 14.99 6.11
CA GLN A 501 -22.53 16.38 6.37
C GLN A 501 -22.46 16.70 7.87
N ILE A 502 -22.23 17.97 8.15
CA ILE A 502 -22.28 18.55 9.49
C ILE A 502 -23.55 19.38 9.55
N ARG A 503 -24.42 19.09 10.51
CA ARG A 503 -25.63 19.87 10.76
C ARG A 503 -26.04 19.78 12.22
N PHE A 504 -26.28 20.94 12.80
CA PHE A 504 -26.77 21.10 14.17
C PHE A 504 -28.15 21.74 14.12
N ASN A 505 -29.01 21.41 15.09
CA ASN A 505 -30.30 22.10 15.26
C ASN A 505 -30.11 23.39 16.09
N SER A 506 -31.19 24.13 16.34
CA SER A 506 -31.19 25.34 17.18
C SER A 506 -30.79 25.10 18.65
N LYS A 507 -30.74 23.84 19.10
CA LYS A 507 -30.24 23.44 20.42
C LYS A 507 -28.75 23.05 20.39
N ASN A 508 -28.04 23.29 19.28
CA ASN A 508 -26.66 22.86 19.04
C ASN A 508 -26.44 21.33 19.10
N GLU A 509 -27.50 20.54 18.87
CA GLU A 509 -27.42 19.09 18.82
C GLU A 509 -27.15 18.61 17.40
N PHE A 510 -26.21 17.68 17.24
CA PHE A 510 -25.92 17.07 15.95
C PHE A 510 -27.14 16.26 15.49
N ASN A 511 -27.66 16.58 14.30
CA ASN A 511 -28.98 16.10 13.87
C ASN A 511 -28.96 15.32 12.54
N MET A 512 -27.79 14.95 12.02
CA MET A 512 -27.72 14.18 10.77
C MET A 512 -28.19 12.73 10.94
N PRO A 513 -28.97 12.18 9.97
CA PRO A 513 -29.30 10.76 9.92
C PRO A 513 -28.08 9.91 9.54
N VAL A 514 -28.17 8.60 9.80
CA VAL A 514 -27.15 7.63 9.40
C VAL A 514 -27.04 7.58 7.87
N GLY A 515 -25.82 7.46 7.36
CA GLY A 515 -25.48 7.28 5.96
C GLY A 515 -25.22 5.83 5.59
N LYS A 516 -24.87 5.60 4.33
CA LYS A 516 -24.57 4.27 3.78
C LYS A 516 -23.15 3.78 4.08
N ARG A 517 -22.28 4.66 4.59
CA ARG A 517 -20.83 4.43 4.75
C ARG A 517 -20.48 4.14 6.20
N ASP A 518 -19.40 3.40 6.38
CA ASP A 518 -18.67 3.27 7.62
C ASP A 518 -17.21 3.73 7.44
N PHE A 519 -16.37 3.47 8.43
CA PHE A 519 -14.95 3.78 8.41
C PHE A 519 -14.17 2.84 7.49
N ASN A 520 -14.43 2.91 6.19
CA ASN A 520 -13.81 2.06 5.17
C ASN A 520 -12.33 2.42 4.91
N LYS A 521 -11.62 1.55 4.15
CA LYS A 521 -10.19 1.67 3.81
C LYS A 521 -9.82 3.04 3.23
N ASN A 522 -10.68 3.65 2.41
CA ASN A 522 -10.39 4.95 1.80
C ASN A 522 -10.43 6.08 2.82
N ILE A 523 -11.40 6.08 3.73
CA ILE A 523 -11.49 7.08 4.81
C ILE A 523 -10.30 6.92 5.77
N ARG A 524 -9.93 5.67 6.10
CA ARG A 524 -8.73 5.38 6.92
C ARG A 524 -7.45 5.93 6.26
N LYS A 525 -7.23 5.63 4.97
CA LYS A 525 -6.09 6.16 4.19
C LYS A 525 -6.06 7.68 4.16
N ASN A 526 -7.20 8.31 3.89
CA ASN A 526 -7.30 9.77 3.85
C ASN A 526 -7.02 10.40 5.22
N LEU A 527 -7.47 9.77 6.31
CA LEU A 527 -7.16 10.21 7.67
C LEU A 527 -5.65 10.17 7.95
N ILE A 528 -4.98 9.05 7.62
CA ILE A 528 -3.52 8.90 7.77
C ILE A 528 -2.81 10.06 7.05
N ASN A 529 -3.07 10.21 5.74
CA ASN A 529 -2.43 11.27 4.94
C ASN A 529 -2.70 12.68 5.48
N THR A 530 -3.91 12.92 6.01
CA THR A 530 -4.30 14.22 6.59
C THR A 530 -3.53 14.49 7.88
N VAL A 531 -3.50 13.54 8.81
CA VAL A 531 -2.79 13.67 10.10
C VAL A 531 -1.29 13.85 9.87
N GLU A 532 -0.69 13.06 8.97
CA GLU A 532 0.73 13.19 8.63
C GLU A 532 1.06 14.56 8.04
N ALA A 533 0.19 15.10 7.19
CA ALA A 533 0.39 16.42 6.60
C ALA A 533 0.23 17.55 7.62
N ILE A 534 -0.74 17.45 8.53
CA ILE A 534 -0.88 18.38 9.65
C ILE A 534 0.39 18.39 10.49
N LYS A 535 0.94 17.22 10.84
CA LYS A 535 2.17 17.13 11.64
C LYS A 535 3.43 17.60 10.92
N ARG A 536 3.46 17.49 9.60
CA ARG A 536 4.63 17.87 8.79
C ARG A 536 4.66 19.36 8.46
N LYS A 537 3.51 20.01 8.41
CA LYS A 537 3.37 21.41 8.00
C LYS A 537 3.22 22.33 9.21
N ASN A 538 3.60 23.59 9.04
CA ASN A 538 3.39 24.63 10.03
C ASN A 538 1.95 25.18 9.89
N ILE A 539 0.98 24.46 10.44
CA ILE A 539 -0.45 24.80 10.40
C ILE A 539 -0.89 25.30 11.78
N GLU A 540 -1.59 26.42 11.82
CA GLU A 540 -2.28 26.94 13.00
C GLU A 540 -3.78 26.90 12.77
N PHE A 541 -4.54 26.35 13.71
CA PHE A 541 -6.00 26.27 13.63
C PHE A 541 -6.68 27.34 14.48
N LEU A 542 -7.44 28.22 13.82
CA LEU A 542 -8.25 29.25 14.47
C LEU A 542 -9.73 28.87 14.44
N ASN A 543 -10.47 29.26 15.49
CA ASN A 543 -11.93 29.18 15.54
C ASN A 543 -12.46 30.57 15.86
N LYS A 544 -12.50 31.44 14.85
CA LYS A 544 -12.93 32.83 14.96
C LYS A 544 -13.90 33.19 13.84
N ASP A 545 -14.73 34.20 14.08
CA ASP A 545 -15.40 34.88 12.97
C ASP A 545 -14.33 35.53 12.08
N PHE A 546 -14.54 35.53 10.76
CA PHE A 546 -13.55 36.05 9.81
C PHE A 546 -13.23 37.54 10.07
N ARG A 547 -14.17 38.28 10.66
CA ARG A 547 -14.01 39.69 11.03
C ARG A 547 -12.96 39.88 12.13
N GLU A 548 -12.88 38.94 13.07
CA GLU A 548 -12.03 38.98 14.27
C GLU A 548 -10.58 38.52 14.02
N ILE A 549 -10.26 38.12 12.79
CA ILE A 549 -8.90 37.72 12.43
C ILE A 549 -8.07 38.97 12.18
N ASP A 550 -7.06 39.16 13.03
CA ASP A 550 -6.03 40.18 12.86
C ASP A 550 -5.00 39.72 11.83
N ILE A 551 -5.29 40.02 10.56
CA ILE A 551 -4.48 39.64 9.42
C ILE A 551 -3.08 40.28 9.48
N TYR A 552 -2.99 41.51 10.00
CA TYR A 552 -1.76 42.31 10.01
C TYR A 552 -0.76 41.85 11.08
N SER A 553 -1.20 41.06 12.05
CA SER A 553 -0.30 40.38 13.00
C SER A 553 0.63 39.35 12.33
N TYR A 554 0.31 38.90 11.12
CA TYR A 554 1.09 37.89 10.40
C TYR A 554 2.06 38.51 9.39
N LYS A 555 3.26 37.93 9.28
CA LYS A 555 4.27 38.38 8.31
C LYS A 555 3.90 37.95 6.89
N ASN A 556 3.86 38.92 5.97
CA ASN A 556 3.56 38.75 4.54
C ASN A 556 2.34 37.84 4.30
N PRO A 557 1.14 38.25 4.76
CA PRO A 557 -0.06 37.44 4.65
C PRO A 557 -0.60 37.45 3.22
N ILE A 558 -1.17 36.31 2.80
CA ILE A 558 -2.08 36.20 1.66
C ILE A 558 -3.38 35.57 2.14
N LEU A 559 -4.50 36.15 1.73
CA LEU A 559 -5.82 35.66 2.10
C LEU A 559 -6.37 34.73 1.03
N TYR A 560 -6.88 33.58 1.46
CA TYR A 560 -7.76 32.75 0.66
C TYR A 560 -9.12 32.66 1.32
N CYS A 561 -10.16 33.04 0.57
CA CYS A 561 -11.53 33.08 1.05
C CYS A 561 -12.41 32.15 0.19
N ASP A 562 -13.08 31.21 0.85
CA ASP A 562 -14.08 30.35 0.25
C ASP A 562 -15.36 30.36 1.11
N PRO A 563 -16.04 31.51 1.17
CA PRO A 563 -17.21 31.66 2.02
C PRO A 563 -18.38 30.79 1.53
N PRO A 564 -19.43 30.65 2.35
CA PRO A 564 -20.72 30.23 1.84
C PRO A 564 -21.22 31.10 0.67
N TYR A 565 -21.70 30.49 -0.42
CA TYR A 565 -22.17 31.25 -1.60
C TYR A 565 -23.66 31.57 -1.48
N ILE A 566 -24.02 32.86 -1.51
CA ILE A 566 -25.40 33.37 -1.47
C ILE A 566 -26.31 32.68 -2.49
N LEU A 567 -25.80 32.41 -3.70
CA LEU A 567 -26.60 31.81 -4.79
C LEU A 567 -26.83 30.30 -4.67
N THR A 568 -26.25 29.61 -3.69
CA THR A 568 -26.28 28.14 -3.60
C THR A 568 -27.05 27.63 -2.38
N ASN A 569 -27.69 26.47 -2.53
CA ASN A 569 -28.38 25.79 -1.42
C ASN A 569 -27.42 24.80 -0.73
N ALA A 570 -26.67 25.27 0.26
CA ALA A 570 -25.82 24.44 1.11
C ALA A 570 -26.29 24.50 2.58
N ALA A 571 -26.01 23.46 3.36
CA ALA A 571 -26.50 23.34 4.75
C ALA A 571 -26.05 24.49 5.67
N TYR A 572 -24.89 25.10 5.39
CA TYR A 572 -24.38 26.27 6.11
C TYR A 572 -25.05 27.60 5.71
N ASN A 573 -25.90 27.59 4.68
CA ASN A 573 -26.80 28.71 4.33
C ASN A 573 -28.19 28.55 4.95
N GLU A 574 -28.51 27.38 5.51
CA GLU A 574 -29.79 27.15 6.19
C GLU A 574 -29.82 27.89 7.55
N ASN A 575 -30.98 28.35 7.97
CA ASN A 575 -31.22 29.03 9.27
C ASN A 575 -30.39 30.33 9.52
N GLY A 576 -30.12 31.13 8.48
CA GLY A 576 -29.51 32.46 8.65
C GLY A 576 -27.99 32.45 8.81
N GLY A 577 -27.30 31.44 8.25
CA GLY A 577 -25.86 31.26 8.44
C GLY A 577 -24.92 32.19 7.66
N TRP A 578 -25.30 32.64 6.46
CA TRP A 578 -24.57 33.62 5.65
C TRP A 578 -25.57 34.57 4.98
N SER A 579 -25.47 35.85 5.31
CA SER A 579 -26.36 36.92 4.89
C SER A 579 -25.69 37.85 3.88
N GLU A 580 -26.47 38.72 3.24
CA GLU A 580 -25.94 39.79 2.39
C GLU A 580 -24.99 40.72 3.17
N LYS A 581 -25.24 40.92 4.47
CA LYS A 581 -24.32 41.65 5.35
C LYS A 581 -22.99 40.92 5.53
N ASP A 582 -23.00 39.59 5.69
CA ASP A 582 -21.76 38.81 5.79
C ASP A 582 -20.93 38.89 4.50
N GLU A 583 -21.60 38.88 3.35
CA GLU A 583 -20.94 39.08 2.05
C GLU A 583 -20.31 40.47 1.96
N LEU A 584 -21.07 41.53 2.28
CA LEU A 584 -20.56 42.91 2.28
C LEU A 584 -19.37 43.08 3.24
N ASP A 585 -19.48 42.59 4.47
CA ASP A 585 -18.40 42.66 5.46
C ASP A 585 -17.12 41.94 4.96
N LEU A 586 -17.26 40.82 4.26
CA LEU A 586 -16.12 40.12 3.65
C LEU A 586 -15.51 40.91 2.50
N LEU A 587 -16.33 41.44 1.60
CA LEU A 587 -15.87 42.24 0.46
C LEU A 587 -15.19 43.54 0.90
N ASP A 588 -15.70 44.20 1.94
CA ASP A 588 -15.10 45.38 2.54
C ASP A 588 -13.75 45.05 3.19
N LYS A 589 -13.66 43.93 3.93
CA LYS A 589 -12.39 43.48 4.53
C LYS A 589 -11.34 43.12 3.47
N LEU A 590 -11.74 42.48 2.37
CA LEU A 590 -10.84 42.17 1.25
C LEU A 590 -10.39 43.44 0.53
N LYS A 591 -11.29 44.41 0.36
CA LYS A 591 -10.96 45.70 -0.24
C LYS A 591 -9.98 46.50 0.63
N GLU A 592 -10.24 46.61 1.92
CA GLU A 592 -9.35 47.27 2.87
C GLU A 592 -7.95 46.62 2.86
N PHE A 593 -7.91 45.28 2.88
CA PHE A 593 -6.65 44.56 2.81
C PHE A 593 -5.90 44.82 1.48
N SER A 594 -6.61 44.86 0.36
CA SER A 594 -6.06 45.21 -0.96
C SER A 594 -5.56 46.65 -1.03
N ASP A 595 -6.31 47.61 -0.48
CA ASP A 595 -5.92 49.04 -0.46
C ASP A 595 -4.62 49.25 0.36
N ASN A 596 -4.38 48.39 1.35
CA ASN A 596 -3.14 48.36 2.14
C ASN A 596 -2.02 47.50 1.51
N GLY A 597 -2.16 47.10 0.23
CA GLY A 597 -1.15 46.35 -0.52
C GLY A 597 -1.11 44.83 -0.23
N GLY A 598 -2.11 44.31 0.48
CA GLY A 598 -2.27 42.87 0.70
C GLY A 598 -2.81 42.15 -0.54
N GLU A 599 -2.49 40.86 -0.69
CA GLU A 599 -2.95 40.04 -1.81
C GLU A 599 -4.00 39.02 -1.38
N PHE A 600 -5.08 38.86 -2.15
CA PHE A 600 -6.16 37.92 -1.82
C PHE A 600 -6.62 37.07 -3.01
N ILE A 601 -7.24 35.94 -2.68
CA ILE A 601 -7.90 35.02 -3.59
C ILE A 601 -9.28 34.70 -3.02
N LEU A 602 -10.34 35.06 -3.74
CA LEU A 602 -11.73 34.77 -3.36
C LEU A 602 -12.35 33.76 -4.33
N SER A 603 -12.80 32.62 -3.83
CA SER A 603 -13.63 31.68 -4.58
C SER A 603 -15.10 32.05 -4.43
N ASN A 604 -15.84 32.19 -5.53
CA ASN A 604 -17.29 32.45 -5.49
C ASN A 604 -17.97 31.99 -6.79
N VAL A 605 -19.28 32.26 -6.92
CA VAL A 605 -20.08 31.98 -8.11
C VAL A 605 -20.74 33.27 -8.61
N LEU A 606 -20.49 33.64 -9.87
CA LEU A 606 -21.10 34.83 -10.49
C LEU A 606 -22.53 34.55 -10.96
N GLU A 607 -22.79 33.33 -11.43
CA GLU A 607 -24.10 32.91 -11.89
C GLU A 607 -24.42 31.47 -11.46
N HIS A 608 -25.59 31.24 -10.87
CA HIS A 608 -26.08 29.89 -10.55
C HIS A 608 -27.53 29.75 -10.98
N SER A 609 -27.84 28.77 -11.83
CA SER A 609 -29.22 28.51 -12.27
C SER A 609 -29.93 29.77 -12.81
N LYS A 610 -29.22 30.55 -13.65
CA LYS A 610 -29.66 31.82 -14.26
C LYS A 610 -29.82 33.02 -13.30
N LYS A 611 -29.48 32.88 -12.02
CA LYS A 611 -29.41 34.01 -11.08
C LYS A 611 -28.00 34.55 -11.02
N LYS A 612 -27.84 35.87 -11.18
CA LYS A 612 -26.55 36.57 -11.13
C LYS A 612 -26.28 37.16 -9.74
N HIS A 613 -25.01 37.19 -9.36
CA HIS A 613 -24.54 37.81 -8.13
C HIS A 613 -24.16 39.28 -8.39
N ASN A 614 -25.16 40.14 -8.60
CA ASN A 614 -24.93 41.53 -9.05
C ASN A 614 -24.00 42.32 -8.12
N LEU A 615 -24.17 42.18 -6.81
CA LEU A 615 -23.33 42.84 -5.80
C LEU A 615 -21.84 42.51 -5.98
N LEU A 616 -21.52 41.22 -6.15
CA LEU A 616 -20.15 40.77 -6.39
C LEU A 616 -19.62 41.25 -7.75
N ILE A 617 -20.45 41.22 -8.80
CA ILE A 617 -20.06 41.68 -10.15
C ILE A 617 -19.72 43.18 -10.12
N GLU A 618 -20.57 44.01 -9.50
CA GLU A 618 -20.34 45.44 -9.35
C GLU A 618 -19.07 45.72 -8.54
N TRP A 619 -18.84 44.97 -7.46
CA TRP A 619 -17.63 45.09 -6.64
C TRP A 619 -16.36 44.74 -7.43
N ILE A 620 -16.37 43.69 -8.24
CA ILE A 620 -15.24 43.33 -9.12
C ILE A 620 -14.95 44.45 -10.12
N ILE A 621 -15.98 44.94 -10.83
CA ILE A 621 -15.83 45.97 -11.87
C ILE A 621 -15.31 47.28 -11.27
N LYS A 622 -15.91 47.71 -10.15
CA LYS A 622 -15.54 48.95 -9.46
C LYS A 622 -14.07 48.97 -9.03
N ASN A 623 -13.56 47.83 -8.56
CA ASN A 623 -12.20 47.73 -8.05
C ASN A 623 -11.19 47.18 -9.08
N LYS A 624 -11.64 46.84 -10.30
CA LYS A 624 -10.81 46.31 -11.40
C LYS A 624 -10.04 45.03 -11.02
N TYR A 625 -10.69 44.14 -10.26
CA TYR A 625 -10.08 42.85 -9.89
C TYR A 625 -10.10 41.85 -11.06
N ASN A 626 -9.15 40.92 -11.03
CA ASN A 626 -9.04 39.86 -12.01
C ASN A 626 -10.07 38.76 -11.72
N VAL A 627 -10.69 38.24 -12.78
CA VAL A 627 -11.66 37.15 -12.69
C VAL A 627 -11.16 35.96 -13.51
N ILE A 628 -11.13 34.80 -12.87
CA ILE A 628 -10.60 33.57 -13.44
C ILE A 628 -11.70 32.50 -13.36
N HIS A 629 -12.25 32.12 -14.52
CA HIS A 629 -13.31 31.12 -14.59
C HIS A 629 -12.77 29.71 -14.38
N ILE A 630 -13.42 28.93 -13.51
CA ILE A 630 -13.03 27.56 -13.17
C ILE A 630 -13.98 26.56 -13.84
N ASN A 631 -13.42 25.68 -14.68
CA ASN A 631 -14.19 24.69 -15.41
C ASN A 631 -14.68 23.56 -14.50
N LYS A 632 -16.01 23.46 -14.32
CA LYS A 632 -16.66 22.40 -13.55
C LYS A 632 -17.30 21.32 -14.43
N ASN A 633 -16.73 20.13 -14.44
CA ASN A 633 -17.42 18.92 -14.94
C ASN A 633 -18.30 18.30 -13.84
N TYR A 634 -19.50 18.83 -13.61
CA TYR A 634 -20.48 18.24 -12.69
C TYR A 634 -21.23 17.06 -13.33
N LYS A 635 -20.56 15.90 -13.53
CA LYS A 635 -21.29 14.69 -13.95
C LYS A 635 -21.98 13.92 -12.81
N ASN A 636 -21.67 14.14 -11.52
CA ASN A 636 -22.09 13.20 -10.45
C ASN A 636 -22.40 13.79 -9.03
N SER A 637 -22.80 15.06 -8.87
CA SER A 637 -22.78 15.70 -7.52
C SER A 637 -24.12 15.88 -6.79
N SER A 638 -25.27 15.43 -7.32
CA SER A 638 -26.55 15.56 -6.60
C SER A 638 -27.51 14.44 -6.98
N TYR A 639 -27.98 13.67 -6.00
CA TYR A 639 -29.02 12.64 -6.17
C TYR A 639 -30.44 13.23 -6.33
N HIS A 640 -30.64 14.54 -6.10
CA HIS A 640 -31.96 15.18 -6.06
C HIS A 640 -32.22 16.24 -7.15
N LYS A 641 -31.25 16.56 -8.03
CA LYS A 641 -31.49 17.50 -9.14
C LYS A 641 -32.02 16.76 -10.37
N LYS A 642 -33.30 16.97 -10.69
CA LYS A 642 -33.96 16.53 -11.95
C LYS A 642 -33.45 17.29 -13.19
N ASP A 643 -32.72 18.40 -13.01
CA ASP A 643 -32.15 19.19 -14.09
C ASP A 643 -30.62 19.11 -14.09
N LYS A 644 -30.07 18.33 -15.03
CA LYS A 644 -28.62 18.10 -15.19
C LYS A 644 -27.90 19.20 -15.99
N LYS A 645 -28.57 20.34 -16.22
CA LYS A 645 -28.08 21.49 -17.02
C LYS A 645 -28.00 22.81 -16.23
N SER A 646 -27.84 22.80 -14.90
CA SER A 646 -27.57 24.05 -14.17
C SER A 646 -26.08 24.42 -14.30
N GLU A 647 -25.71 25.14 -15.37
CA GLU A 647 -24.41 25.79 -15.49
C GLU A 647 -24.22 26.74 -14.29
N SER A 648 -23.11 26.60 -13.59
CA SER A 648 -22.71 27.48 -12.49
C SER A 648 -21.38 28.07 -12.86
N ASP A 649 -21.31 29.39 -12.92
CA ASP A 649 -20.09 30.11 -13.24
C ASP A 649 -19.27 30.32 -11.97
N GLU A 650 -18.43 29.33 -11.62
CA GLU A 650 -17.52 29.43 -10.49
C GLU A 650 -16.24 30.15 -10.91
N VAL A 651 -15.82 31.11 -10.09
CA VAL A 651 -14.68 31.97 -10.36
C VAL A 651 -13.71 32.03 -9.18
N LEU A 652 -12.45 32.30 -9.49
CA LEU A 652 -11.50 32.91 -8.56
C LEU A 652 -11.40 34.40 -8.88
N ILE A 653 -11.39 35.23 -7.85
CA ILE A 653 -11.19 36.67 -7.94
C ILE A 653 -9.90 37.02 -7.21
N THR A 654 -9.00 37.74 -7.88
CA THR A 654 -7.69 38.14 -7.33
C THR A 654 -7.42 39.62 -7.59
N ASN A 655 -6.62 40.25 -6.72
CA ASN A 655 -6.14 41.62 -6.92
C ASN A 655 -4.71 41.69 -7.49
N PHE A 656 -4.15 40.54 -7.89
CA PHE A 656 -2.85 40.38 -8.54
C PHE A 656 -2.98 39.49 -9.78
N ILE A 657 -1.96 39.51 -10.64
CA ILE A 657 -1.91 38.80 -11.93
C ILE A 657 -1.25 37.42 -11.79
#